data_AF-A0A554GS10-F1
#
_entry.id   AF-A0A554GS10-F1
#
_cell.length_a   1.000
_cell.length_b   1.000
_cell.length_c   1.000
_cell.angle_alpha   90.00
_cell.angle_beta   90.00
_cell.angle_gamma   90.00
#
_symmetry.space_group_name_H-M   'P 1'
#
loop_
_entity.id
_entity.type
_entity.pdbx_description
1 polymer ?
#
loop_
_entity_poly.entity_id
_entity_poly.type
_entity_poly.pdbx_seq_one_letter_code
_entity_poly.pdbx_strand_id
1 'polypeptide(L)'
;MATTETKSTEGAQDLPRPWNDVGNFLKEGWPSFVETHSDGSPQAEALDGAVTEAFQLWGAPLPSDLAWLFAPLAARSPPALAQFTPGSYAPRLARTGNLAEQRIVAAQQYRPLWKELLTGVVEIGSTSAGDIWMYGREPQRGTARAQIYLYSHETEVLETPQAADLDALVFRAALVRAHRRGEVDAATFAAAGKSLDGCVRDLFFADVFPEVASYRAKVAPAYNNDLRGGWLATLLTEVDASDRELRGAFNLEMNKPLTEELLASSVERFKHFPPAAFYFCLASFFSGDDARLTQALELSRLSEAPLIKDLVTLMEELRAGRKQLGIIPDVHALRARVMALELWDPEAGARAFEKAVAAAQEPVARAAKEGTLDAFAWASAKDAAVLAAVERAYAEDASMAPSLSLLSTWTNEEGYRDEAVIARLIAEGDRRLVPLLAARARNEEDRSSIIALDVLAEWAEPRSVEWVRDAAKVVDRFHLKRHAFIRLVQGVGDPANAKALLSIVQAHPPQKGDSARNKMLAALTVALGELGDPAAGDVLLPYLDTQVTDVGSEAPIPLHDAVLFALGALGETRALAPLVAKVEANQWAPSDSPALCFALGRLAEGADAETREKVVSMLDANRITRFTYTGVDEQTRQRTRASLFSEVGGQTRTTAAQLMLEDALTGLTEGAVREASLANMRELVTGVLEGWASRQDAQWRGYEGYALLAWTLLALRRHPELGRERANPFVGFSVPLVRHLAKQVARG
;
A
#
# COMPACT_ATOMS: atom_id res chain seq x y z
N MET A 1 58.78 33.10 15.71
CA MET A 1 58.90 32.79 14.27
C MET A 1 58.01 31.57 14.02
N ALA A 2 56.91 31.60 13.30
CA ALA A 2 56.21 32.62 12.54
C ALA A 2 54.72 32.54 12.92
N THR A 3 54.09 33.69 13.12
CA THR A 3 52.65 33.85 13.28
C THR A 3 51.97 33.57 11.95
N THR A 4 51.19 32.50 11.87
CA THR A 4 50.32 32.25 10.72
C THR A 4 49.11 33.15 10.85
N GLU A 5 49.14 34.24 10.08
CA GLU A 5 48.03 35.16 9.90
C GLU A 5 46.80 34.39 9.40
N THR A 6 45.72 34.47 10.16
CA THR A 6 44.36 34.22 9.68
C THR A 6 44.08 35.16 8.52
N LYS A 7 44.04 34.61 7.31
CA LYS A 7 43.45 35.30 6.15
C LYS A 7 42.00 35.63 6.48
N SER A 8 41.74 36.88 6.78
CA SER A 8 40.39 37.43 6.74
C SER A 8 39.90 37.33 5.30
N THR A 9 38.73 36.74 5.11
CA THR A 9 37.98 36.77 3.86
C THR A 9 37.67 38.21 3.48
N GLU A 10 38.53 38.80 2.66
CA GLU A 10 38.23 39.98 1.86
C GLU A 10 37.04 39.66 0.95
N GLY A 11 35.91 40.35 1.17
CA GLY A 11 34.71 40.23 0.35
C GLY A 11 33.39 40.06 1.09
N ALA A 12 33.33 40.18 2.41
CA ALA A 12 32.04 40.30 3.10
C ALA A 12 31.39 41.64 2.74
N GLN A 13 30.39 41.62 1.85
CA GLN A 13 29.40 42.70 1.84
C GLN A 13 28.87 42.81 3.27
N ASP A 14 28.85 44.02 3.85
CA ASP A 14 28.20 44.28 5.14
C ASP A 14 26.71 43.99 4.97
N LEU A 15 26.33 42.73 5.18
CA LEU A 15 24.95 42.31 5.13
C LEU A 15 24.21 42.93 6.31
N PRO A 16 22.98 43.42 6.12
CA PRO A 16 22.19 43.94 7.23
C PRO A 16 21.91 42.81 8.23
N ARG A 17 21.91 43.14 9.53
CA ARG A 17 21.38 42.23 10.56
C ARG A 17 19.90 41.89 10.23
N PRO A 18 19.45 40.64 10.39
CA PRO A 18 20.16 39.51 11.02
C PRO A 18 20.91 38.58 10.04
N TRP A 19 21.13 38.98 8.78
CA TRP A 19 21.58 38.10 7.69
C TRP A 19 23.11 37.97 7.53
N ASN A 20 23.88 38.52 8.46
CA ASN A 20 25.33 38.66 8.35
C ASN A 20 26.13 37.51 8.98
N ASP A 21 25.50 36.65 9.79
CA ASP A 21 26.17 35.53 10.44
C ASP A 21 25.20 34.35 10.62
N VAL A 22 25.36 33.32 9.78
CA VAL A 22 24.60 32.08 9.90
C VAL A 22 24.92 31.33 11.19
N GLY A 23 26.17 31.34 11.65
CA GLY A 23 26.66 30.51 12.75
C GLY A 23 26.25 31.00 14.14
N ASN A 24 25.76 32.24 14.24
CA ASN A 24 25.25 32.84 15.48
C ASN A 24 23.80 33.31 15.35
N PHE A 25 23.07 32.89 14.31
CA PHE A 25 21.74 33.40 14.01
C PHE A 25 20.75 33.21 15.16
N LEU A 26 20.65 32.03 15.77
CA LEU A 26 19.78 31.71 16.90
C LEU A 26 20.02 32.64 18.09
N LYS A 27 21.27 33.03 18.33
CA LYS A 27 21.65 33.85 19.47
C LYS A 27 21.45 35.35 19.20
N GLU A 28 21.85 35.82 18.02
CA GLU A 28 21.94 37.26 17.72
C GLU A 28 20.87 37.76 16.76
N GLY A 29 20.45 36.93 15.80
CA GLY A 29 19.50 37.30 14.75
C GLY A 29 18.05 36.90 15.03
N TRP A 30 17.85 35.69 15.53
CA TRP A 30 16.55 35.08 15.77
C TRP A 30 15.66 35.87 16.74
N PRO A 31 16.15 36.40 17.88
CA PRO A 31 15.32 37.20 18.77
C PRO A 31 14.73 38.44 18.08
N SER A 32 15.54 39.15 17.29
CA SER A 32 15.10 40.33 16.53
C SER A 32 14.15 39.95 15.39
N PHE A 33 14.38 38.81 14.74
CA PHE A 33 13.49 38.28 13.71
C PHE A 33 12.10 37.95 14.29
N VAL A 34 12.04 37.23 15.42
CA VAL A 34 10.79 36.93 16.12
C VAL A 34 10.09 38.21 16.56
N GLU A 35 10.83 39.17 17.10
CA GLU A 35 10.28 40.45 17.55
C GLU A 35 9.57 41.20 16.42
N THR A 36 10.15 41.17 15.22
CA THR A 36 9.68 41.90 14.04
C THR A 36 8.56 41.16 13.29
N HIS A 37 8.60 39.83 13.26
CA HIS A 37 7.77 39.03 12.34
C HIS A 37 6.73 38.13 13.01
N SER A 38 6.72 38.05 14.34
CA SER A 38 5.59 37.47 15.07
C SER A 38 4.37 38.40 14.96
N ASP A 39 3.17 37.82 14.94
CA ASP A 39 1.91 38.59 14.91
C ASP A 39 1.57 39.27 16.25
N GLY A 40 2.43 39.11 17.25
CA GLY A 40 2.27 39.69 18.59
C GLY A 40 1.19 39.02 19.43
N SER A 41 0.53 37.97 18.91
CA SER A 41 -0.42 37.19 19.69
C SER A 41 0.32 36.39 20.77
N PRO A 42 -0.26 36.27 21.98
CA PRO A 42 0.35 35.50 23.04
C PRO A 42 0.35 34.02 22.66
N GLN A 43 1.50 33.37 22.86
CA GLN A 43 1.61 31.93 22.70
C GLN A 43 0.78 31.23 23.79
N ALA A 44 -0.25 30.49 23.39
CA ALA A 44 -1.17 29.84 24.33
C ALA A 44 -0.53 28.69 25.12
N GLU A 45 0.42 27.98 24.52
CA GLU A 45 1.12 26.84 25.13
C GLU A 45 2.63 26.88 24.84
N ALA A 46 3.44 26.54 25.84
CA ALA A 46 4.89 26.49 25.70
C ALA A 46 5.33 25.43 24.66
N LEU A 47 5.94 25.90 23.57
CA LEU A 47 6.39 25.06 22.44
C LEU A 47 7.55 24.13 22.80
N ASP A 48 8.34 24.48 23.81
CA ASP A 48 9.48 23.70 24.27
C ASP A 48 9.10 22.58 25.24
N GLY A 49 7.85 22.53 25.72
CA GLY A 49 7.48 21.66 26.85
C GLY A 49 7.84 20.18 26.65
N ALA A 50 7.51 19.59 25.50
CA ALA A 50 7.84 18.20 25.20
C ALA A 50 9.34 17.99 24.89
N VAL A 51 10.00 18.99 24.31
CA VAL A 51 11.45 18.96 24.05
C VAL A 51 12.21 18.98 25.36
N THR A 52 11.88 19.92 26.25
CA THR A 52 12.44 20.06 27.60
C THR A 52 12.19 18.79 28.42
N GLU A 53 10.99 18.22 28.36
CA GLU A 53 10.68 16.92 29.00
C GLU A 53 11.61 15.80 28.50
N ALA A 54 11.83 15.68 27.18
CA ALA A 54 12.73 14.66 26.62
C ALA A 54 14.16 14.76 27.18
N PHE A 55 14.72 15.96 27.26
CA PHE A 55 16.07 16.16 27.82
C PHE A 55 16.13 15.89 29.34
N GLN A 56 15.07 16.24 30.09
CA GLN A 56 14.95 15.89 31.51
C GLN A 56 14.90 14.37 31.72
N LEU A 57 14.14 13.64 30.89
CA LEU A 57 14.07 12.17 30.90
C LEU A 57 15.44 11.54 30.62
N TRP A 58 16.24 12.18 29.76
CA TRP A 58 17.60 11.77 29.45
C TRP A 58 18.62 12.17 30.53
N GLY A 59 18.20 12.81 31.62
CA GLY A 59 19.07 13.23 32.72
C GLY A 59 20.00 14.38 32.34
N ALA A 60 19.55 15.30 31.49
CA ALA A 60 20.39 16.35 30.93
C ALA A 60 19.70 17.71 30.81
N PRO A 61 20.47 18.81 30.81
CA PRO A 61 19.92 20.13 30.54
C PRO A 61 19.52 20.27 29.06
N LEU A 62 18.59 21.20 28.80
CA LEU A 62 18.27 21.64 27.45
C LEU A 62 19.52 22.28 26.80
N PRO A 63 19.94 21.84 25.60
CA PRO A 63 21.04 22.45 24.86
C PRO A 63 20.85 23.93 24.60
N SER A 64 21.95 24.70 24.56
CA SER A 64 21.95 26.15 24.32
C SER A 64 21.19 26.52 23.04
N ASP A 65 21.39 25.75 21.97
CA ASP A 65 20.82 26.05 20.65
C ASP A 65 19.29 25.95 20.67
N LEU A 66 18.76 24.97 21.40
CA LEU A 66 17.32 24.82 21.62
C LEU A 66 16.78 25.87 22.58
N ALA A 67 17.52 26.22 23.63
CA ALA A 67 17.16 27.31 24.52
C ALA A 67 17.07 28.65 23.76
N TRP A 68 18.01 28.92 22.85
CA TRP A 68 18.00 30.11 21.99
C TRP A 68 16.86 30.10 20.98
N LEU A 69 16.49 28.93 20.42
CA LEU A 69 15.33 28.81 19.55
C LEU A 69 14.02 29.16 20.28
N PHE A 70 13.79 28.58 21.47
CA PHE A 70 12.50 28.68 22.14
C PHE A 70 12.34 29.91 23.04
N ALA A 71 13.42 30.48 23.59
CA ALA A 71 13.31 31.61 24.52
C ALA A 71 12.56 32.83 23.94
N PRO A 72 12.80 33.27 22.67
CA PRO A 72 12.03 34.37 22.08
C PRO A 72 10.55 34.04 21.83
N LEU A 73 10.20 32.75 21.75
CA LEU A 73 8.84 32.26 21.48
C LEU A 73 8.00 32.05 22.74
N ALA A 74 8.58 32.18 23.93
CA ALA A 74 7.90 31.88 25.19
C ALA A 74 6.64 32.75 25.45
N ALA A 75 6.62 33.97 24.90
CA ALA A 75 5.53 34.93 25.09
C ALA A 75 4.84 35.34 23.77
N ARG A 76 5.26 34.78 22.63
CA ARG A 76 4.83 35.23 21.30
C ARG A 76 4.65 34.04 20.37
N SER A 77 3.62 34.08 19.53
CA SER A 77 3.41 33.06 18.51
C SER A 77 4.60 32.98 17.54
N PRO A 78 5.00 31.78 17.10
CA PRO A 78 6.13 31.61 16.21
C PRO A 78 5.87 32.31 14.87
N PRO A 79 6.84 33.09 14.34
CA PRO A 79 6.70 33.66 13.01
C PRO A 79 6.61 32.52 11.99
N ALA A 80 5.82 32.72 10.92
CA ALA A 80 5.79 31.76 9.83
C ALA A 80 7.19 31.63 9.20
N LEU A 81 7.73 30.42 9.11
CA LEU A 81 9.00 30.13 8.43
C LEU A 81 8.78 29.19 7.24
N ALA A 82 9.71 29.20 6.28
CA ALA A 82 9.61 28.33 5.12
C ALA A 82 10.02 26.89 5.48
N GLN A 83 9.04 25.96 5.46
CA GLN A 83 9.23 24.53 5.74
C GLN A 83 9.74 24.21 7.17
N PHE A 84 9.46 25.08 8.14
CA PHE A 84 9.78 24.82 9.54
C PHE A 84 8.75 25.48 10.47
N THR A 85 8.09 24.67 11.27
CA THR A 85 7.22 25.13 12.37
C THR A 85 7.84 24.61 13.67
N PRO A 86 8.38 25.49 14.53
CA PRO A 86 9.05 25.06 15.76
C PRO A 86 8.03 24.51 16.78
N GLY A 87 8.40 23.44 17.47
CA GLY A 87 7.59 22.79 18.49
C GLY A 87 7.72 21.27 18.44
N SER A 88 7.00 20.58 19.32
CA SER A 88 6.95 19.12 19.31
C SER A 88 5.55 18.63 19.61
N TYR A 89 5.09 17.66 18.82
CA TYR A 89 3.83 16.94 19.02
C TYR A 89 4.03 15.63 19.80
N ALA A 90 5.22 15.37 20.31
CA ALA A 90 5.51 14.21 21.11
C ALA A 90 4.55 14.13 22.32
N PRO A 91 3.85 13.00 22.53
CA PRO A 91 2.99 12.82 23.69
C PRO A 91 3.72 13.06 25.01
N ARG A 92 3.10 13.83 25.90
CA ARG A 92 3.60 14.06 27.26
C ARG A 92 3.35 12.85 28.15
N LEU A 93 4.26 12.60 29.08
CA LEU A 93 4.15 11.47 29.99
C LEU A 93 3.31 11.82 31.24
N ALA A 94 2.71 10.80 31.85
CA ALA A 94 2.06 10.97 33.14
C ALA A 94 3.11 11.13 34.25
N ARG A 95 2.76 11.86 35.31
CA ARG A 95 3.66 12.13 36.45
C ARG A 95 3.98 10.92 37.32
N THR A 96 3.29 9.80 37.11
CA THR A 96 3.37 8.59 37.94
C THR A 96 3.49 7.36 37.04
N GLY A 97 4.19 6.33 37.52
CA GLY A 97 4.40 5.08 36.79
C GLY A 97 5.79 5.01 36.15
N ASN A 98 6.08 3.89 35.49
CA ASN A 98 7.37 3.64 34.84
C ASN A 98 7.49 4.48 33.56
N LEU A 99 8.46 5.41 33.52
CA LEU A 99 8.66 6.35 32.42
C LEU A 99 9.12 5.65 31.14
N ALA A 100 9.95 4.61 31.25
CA ALA A 100 10.43 3.85 30.09
C ALA A 100 9.27 3.10 29.41
N GLU A 101 8.42 2.45 30.21
CA GLU A 101 7.20 1.81 29.72
C GLU A 101 6.29 2.82 29.05
N GLN A 102 5.98 3.94 29.72
CA GLN A 102 5.11 4.96 29.14
C GLN A 102 5.65 5.49 27.81
N ARG A 103 6.98 5.67 27.68
CA ARG A 103 7.60 6.13 26.43
C ARG A 103 7.54 5.06 25.33
N ILE A 104 7.73 3.78 25.65
CA ILE A 104 7.54 2.66 24.71
C ILE A 104 6.08 2.60 24.25
N VAL A 105 5.11 2.69 25.16
CA VAL A 105 3.68 2.65 24.83
C VAL A 105 3.27 3.87 24.00
N ALA A 106 3.83 5.05 24.28
CA ALA A 106 3.63 6.22 23.42
C ALA A 106 4.24 6.01 22.02
N ALA A 107 5.42 5.38 21.93
CA ALA A 107 6.07 5.09 20.65
C ALA A 107 5.29 4.08 19.79
N GLN A 108 4.55 3.17 20.41
CA GLN A 108 3.60 2.27 19.73
C GLN A 108 2.48 3.01 18.98
N GLN A 109 2.14 4.22 19.42
CA GLN A 109 1.08 5.04 18.82
C GLN A 109 1.64 6.21 18.00
N TYR A 110 2.85 6.68 18.34
CA TYR A 110 3.53 7.81 17.72
C TYR A 110 4.97 7.42 17.36
N ARG A 111 5.13 6.86 16.15
CA ARG A 111 6.38 6.27 15.64
C ARG A 111 7.64 7.14 15.75
N PRO A 112 7.60 8.49 15.62
CA PRO A 112 8.78 9.33 15.80
C PRO A 112 9.53 9.11 17.13
N LEU A 113 8.84 8.66 18.19
CA LEU A 113 9.48 8.37 19.48
C LEU A 113 10.42 7.16 19.44
N TRP A 114 10.27 6.24 18.49
CA TRP A 114 11.28 5.19 18.31
C TRP A 114 12.61 5.76 17.89
N LYS A 115 12.61 6.87 17.13
CA LYS A 115 13.84 7.56 16.74
C LYS A 115 14.49 8.18 17.98
N GLU A 116 13.70 8.74 18.89
CA GLU A 116 14.20 9.20 20.19
C GLU A 116 14.83 8.07 21.00
N LEU A 117 14.09 6.97 21.18
CA LEU A 117 14.49 5.86 22.04
C LEU A 117 15.67 5.04 21.49
N LEU A 118 15.84 4.93 20.18
CA LEU A 118 16.83 4.01 19.58
C LEU A 118 17.96 4.73 18.84
N THR A 119 17.77 6.00 18.45
CA THR A 119 18.72 6.68 17.55
C THR A 119 19.42 7.88 18.19
N GLY A 120 18.76 8.53 19.17
CA GLY A 120 19.31 9.68 19.87
C GLY A 120 18.96 11.03 19.25
N VAL A 121 17.74 11.16 18.73
CA VAL A 121 17.21 12.42 18.18
C VAL A 121 15.97 12.87 18.93
N VAL A 122 15.71 14.18 18.99
CA VAL A 122 14.53 14.76 19.64
C VAL A 122 13.76 15.60 18.64
N GLU A 123 12.44 15.46 18.57
CA GLU A 123 11.58 16.29 17.71
C GLU A 123 11.66 17.77 18.11
N ILE A 124 11.85 18.65 17.13
CA ILE A 124 11.98 20.10 17.35
C ILE A 124 11.12 20.97 16.42
N GLY A 125 10.45 20.34 15.45
CA GLY A 125 9.48 21.01 14.60
C GLY A 125 8.98 20.12 13.48
N SER A 126 8.15 20.70 12.62
CA SER A 126 7.58 20.02 11.46
C SER A 126 7.65 20.86 10.20
N THR A 127 7.51 20.21 9.04
CA THR A 127 7.29 20.86 7.76
C THR A 127 5.80 21.04 7.50
N SER A 128 5.44 21.81 6.47
CA SER A 128 4.02 21.91 6.07
C SER A 128 3.48 20.61 5.46
N ALA A 129 4.35 19.70 5.07
CA ALA A 129 4.00 18.41 4.48
C ALA A 129 3.77 17.31 5.53
N GLY A 130 4.07 17.57 6.80
CA GLY A 130 3.94 16.58 7.89
C GLY A 130 5.22 15.87 8.28
N ASP A 131 6.34 16.08 7.57
CA ASP A 131 7.65 15.57 7.98
C ASP A 131 8.17 16.30 9.23
N ILE A 132 9.02 15.62 10.01
CA ILE A 132 9.40 16.05 11.35
C ILE A 132 10.90 16.35 11.41
N TRP A 133 11.24 17.56 11.84
CA TRP A 133 12.61 17.98 12.11
C TRP A 133 13.08 17.44 13.46
N MET A 134 14.24 16.79 13.45
CA MET A 134 14.78 16.11 14.62
C MET A 134 16.21 16.58 14.94
N TYR A 135 16.45 16.92 16.20
CA TYR A 135 17.72 17.38 16.74
C TYR A 135 18.56 16.19 17.21
N GLY A 136 19.72 15.97 16.58
CA GLY A 136 20.64 14.89 16.92
C GLY A 136 21.49 15.19 18.14
N ARG A 137 21.53 14.26 19.09
CA ARG A 137 22.35 14.38 20.29
C ARG A 137 23.24 13.15 20.46
N GLU A 138 24.26 13.06 19.63
CA GLU A 138 25.09 11.86 19.51
C GLU A 138 26.46 12.03 20.20
N PRO A 139 26.76 11.23 21.26
CA PRO A 139 28.02 11.32 21.99
C PRO A 139 29.26 11.10 21.13
N GLN A 140 29.13 10.35 20.03
CA GLN A 140 30.20 10.06 19.07
C GLN A 140 30.76 11.31 18.40
N ARG A 141 30.04 12.43 18.47
CA ARG A 141 30.46 13.72 17.90
C ARG A 141 31.11 14.65 18.93
N GLY A 142 31.25 14.22 20.18
CA GLY A 142 31.92 14.98 21.24
C GLY A 142 31.26 16.35 21.48
N THR A 143 32.03 17.42 21.32
CA THR A 143 31.56 18.81 21.49
C THR A 143 31.04 19.45 20.20
N ALA A 144 30.99 18.72 19.09
CA ALA A 144 30.44 19.26 17.85
C ALA A 144 28.95 19.58 18.00
N ARG A 145 28.50 20.62 17.29
CA ARG A 145 27.09 21.01 17.26
C ARG A 145 26.21 19.89 16.72
N ALA A 146 24.99 19.81 17.24
CA ALA A 146 23.99 18.82 16.86
C ALA A 146 23.67 18.88 15.37
N GLN A 147 23.65 17.72 14.72
CA GLN A 147 23.14 17.62 13.35
C GLN A 147 21.62 17.65 13.37
N ILE A 148 21.01 18.19 12.32
CA ILE A 148 19.56 18.19 12.18
C ILE A 148 19.15 17.17 11.13
N TYR A 149 18.23 16.31 11.52
CA TYR A 149 17.69 15.22 10.73
C TYR A 149 16.25 15.52 10.34
N LEU A 150 15.76 14.80 9.35
CA LEU A 150 14.36 14.81 8.96
C LEU A 150 13.82 13.39 9.03
N TYR A 151 12.68 13.24 9.67
CA TYR A 151 11.89 12.02 9.66
C TYR A 151 10.77 12.19 8.64
N SER A 152 10.74 11.31 7.64
CA SER A 152 9.67 11.29 6.65
C SER A 152 8.45 10.59 7.24
N HIS A 153 7.31 11.26 7.24
CA HIS A 153 6.06 10.66 7.71
C HIS A 153 5.49 9.65 6.71
N GLU A 154 5.87 9.73 5.43
CA GLU A 154 5.40 8.82 4.38
C GLU A 154 6.16 7.49 4.41
N THR A 155 7.49 7.55 4.58
CA THR A 155 8.34 6.35 4.58
C THR A 155 8.68 5.86 5.97
N GLU A 156 8.39 6.66 7.01
CA GLU A 156 8.67 6.38 8.42
C GLU A 156 10.16 6.14 8.75
N VAL A 157 11.03 6.73 7.94
CA VAL A 157 12.48 6.58 8.04
C VAL A 157 13.12 7.89 8.46
N LEU A 158 14.15 7.80 9.29
CA LEU A 158 15.04 8.92 9.56
C LEU A 158 16.00 9.06 8.38
N GLU A 159 16.04 10.23 7.74
CA GLU A 159 16.98 10.49 6.66
C GLU A 159 18.40 10.76 7.18
N THR A 160 19.39 10.79 6.30
CA THR A 160 20.71 11.35 6.66
C THR A 160 20.58 12.83 7.05
N PRO A 161 21.54 13.39 7.82
CA PRO A 161 21.47 14.78 8.26
C PRO A 161 21.20 15.76 7.13
N GLN A 162 20.25 16.66 7.36
CA GLN A 162 19.78 17.67 6.42
C GLN A 162 20.40 19.05 6.68
N ALA A 163 20.85 19.32 7.91
CA ALA A 163 21.63 20.52 8.21
C ALA A 163 22.77 20.20 9.16
N ALA A 164 23.86 20.98 9.04
CA ALA A 164 25.03 20.87 9.89
C ALA A 164 24.71 21.21 11.35
N ASP A 165 23.82 22.18 11.57
CA ASP A 165 23.30 22.61 12.86
C ASP A 165 21.94 23.33 12.76
N LEU A 166 21.38 23.66 13.92
CA LEU A 166 20.08 24.33 14.04
C LEU A 166 20.11 25.77 13.52
N ASP A 167 21.26 26.44 13.64
CA ASP A 167 21.47 27.79 13.14
C ASP A 167 21.26 27.86 11.63
N ALA A 168 21.93 26.98 10.88
CA ALA A 168 21.80 26.89 9.44
C ALA A 168 20.36 26.61 9.00
N LEU A 169 19.64 25.70 9.68
CA LEU A 169 18.24 25.39 9.36
C LEU A 169 17.33 26.60 9.57
N VAL A 170 17.40 27.24 10.74
CA VAL A 170 16.48 28.33 11.11
C VAL A 170 16.81 29.60 10.32
N PHE A 171 18.09 29.93 10.13
CA PHE A 171 18.53 31.01 9.25
C PHE A 171 17.95 30.84 7.84
N ARG A 172 18.09 29.64 7.28
CA ARG A 172 17.59 29.32 5.94
C ARG A 172 16.06 29.45 5.86
N ALA A 173 15.33 28.91 6.84
CA ALA A 173 13.88 28.97 6.87
C ALA A 173 13.35 30.42 7.00
N ALA A 174 14.04 31.25 7.79
CA ALA A 174 13.74 32.67 7.95
C ALA A 174 14.06 33.48 6.68
N LEU A 175 15.25 33.30 6.11
CA LEU A 175 15.72 34.02 4.92
C LEU A 175 14.81 33.79 3.71
N VAL A 176 14.43 32.54 3.45
CA VAL A 176 13.56 32.20 2.32
C VAL A 176 12.16 32.74 2.49
N ARG A 177 11.64 32.75 3.72
CA ARG A 177 10.36 33.40 4.01
C ARG A 177 10.45 34.92 3.82
N ALA A 178 11.49 35.58 4.32
CA ALA A 178 11.68 37.02 4.17
C ALA A 178 11.76 37.44 2.69
N HIS A 179 12.51 36.68 1.87
CA HIS A 179 12.58 36.92 0.44
C HIS A 179 11.23 36.71 -0.27
N ARG A 180 10.51 35.61 0.02
CA ARG A 180 9.19 35.33 -0.56
C ARG A 180 8.13 36.39 -0.22
N ARG A 181 8.31 37.12 0.89
CA ARG A 181 7.44 38.25 1.28
C ARG A 181 7.94 39.62 0.80
N GLY A 182 9.05 39.66 0.05
CA GLY A 182 9.64 40.91 -0.45
C GLY A 182 10.32 41.76 0.63
N GLU A 183 10.59 41.20 1.81
CA GLU A 183 11.25 41.90 2.91
C GLU A 183 12.78 41.91 2.77
N VAL A 184 13.32 40.98 1.97
CA VAL A 184 14.72 40.89 1.59
C VAL A 184 14.81 40.89 0.06
N ASP A 185 15.58 41.83 -0.48
CA ASP A 185 15.79 41.94 -1.92
C ASP A 185 16.62 40.77 -2.48
N ALA A 186 16.59 40.58 -3.80
CA ALA A 186 17.27 39.45 -4.45
C ALA A 186 18.79 39.47 -4.25
N ALA A 187 19.41 40.65 -4.13
CA ALA A 187 20.85 40.79 -3.94
C ALA A 187 21.27 40.34 -2.54
N THR A 188 20.57 40.80 -1.51
CA THR A 188 20.76 40.41 -0.12
C THR A 188 20.43 38.93 0.07
N PHE A 189 19.38 38.44 -0.57
CA PHE A 189 19.01 37.01 -0.55
C PHE A 189 20.12 36.12 -1.12
N ALA A 190 20.66 36.47 -2.30
CA ALA A 190 21.76 35.72 -2.91
C ALA A 190 23.05 35.79 -2.07
N ALA A 191 23.39 36.98 -1.56
CA ALA A 191 24.59 37.16 -0.75
C ALA A 191 24.51 36.45 0.62
N ALA A 192 23.38 36.55 1.33
CA ALA A 192 23.13 35.81 2.56
C ALA A 192 23.05 34.30 2.30
N GLY A 193 22.46 33.88 1.18
CA GLY A 193 22.38 32.49 0.76
C GLY A 193 23.74 31.81 0.61
N LYS A 194 24.79 32.53 0.18
CA LYS A 194 26.16 32.00 0.11
C LYS A 194 26.72 31.57 1.47
N SER A 195 26.22 32.12 2.58
CA SER A 195 26.63 31.67 3.92
C SER A 195 26.13 30.26 4.27
N LEU A 196 25.14 29.73 3.53
CA LEU A 196 24.62 28.38 3.69
C LEU A 196 25.42 27.32 2.91
N ASP A 197 26.52 27.70 2.25
CA ASP A 197 27.35 26.79 1.44
C ASP A 197 27.85 25.61 2.25
N GLY A 198 27.41 24.40 1.85
CA GLY A 198 27.73 23.16 2.53
C GLY A 198 27.09 23.00 3.91
N CYS A 199 26.10 23.81 4.29
CA CYS A 199 25.49 23.80 5.63
C CYS A 199 24.08 23.21 5.68
N VAL A 200 23.31 23.25 4.59
CA VAL A 200 21.95 22.67 4.47
C VAL A 200 21.82 21.84 3.19
N ARG A 201 21.02 20.77 3.21
CA ARG A 201 20.80 19.86 2.06
C ARG A 201 19.89 20.47 0.98
N ASP A 202 20.00 19.91 -0.22
CA ASP A 202 19.24 20.28 -1.42
C ASP A 202 17.76 19.87 -1.38
N LEU A 203 17.44 18.79 -0.65
CA LEU A 203 16.06 18.31 -0.54
C LEU A 203 15.21 19.47 -0.02
N PHE A 204 14.13 19.80 -0.75
CA PHE A 204 13.27 20.97 -0.60
C PHE A 204 13.75 22.32 -1.16
N PHE A 205 15.05 22.54 -1.41
CA PHE A 205 15.62 23.88 -1.63
C PHE A 205 16.60 24.03 -2.80
N ALA A 206 16.87 22.97 -3.56
CA ALA A 206 17.74 23.04 -4.75
C ALA A 206 17.33 24.18 -5.70
N ASP A 207 16.02 24.37 -5.88
CA ASP A 207 15.45 25.43 -6.75
C ASP A 207 15.57 26.85 -6.15
N VAL A 208 15.90 26.95 -4.86
CA VAL A 208 15.94 28.20 -4.10
C VAL A 208 17.36 28.77 -4.02
N PHE A 209 18.39 27.92 -3.92
CA PHE A 209 19.80 28.30 -3.87
C PHE A 209 20.66 27.45 -4.82
N PRO A 210 20.52 27.61 -6.15
CA PRO A 210 21.12 26.69 -7.13
C PRO A 210 22.67 26.73 -7.19
N GLU A 211 23.29 27.81 -6.69
CA GLU A 211 24.76 27.98 -6.68
C GLU A 211 25.42 27.58 -5.35
N VAL A 212 24.63 27.13 -4.37
CA VAL A 212 25.09 26.78 -3.02
C VAL A 212 25.26 25.26 -2.94
N ALA A 213 26.42 24.78 -2.49
CA ALA A 213 26.67 23.35 -2.39
C ALA A 213 25.80 22.71 -1.29
N SER A 214 25.17 21.57 -1.61
CA SER A 214 24.43 20.77 -0.61
C SER A 214 25.31 20.35 0.55
N TYR A 215 24.75 20.41 1.76
CA TYR A 215 25.33 19.71 2.89
C TYR A 215 25.43 18.21 2.63
N ARG A 216 26.60 17.65 2.94
CA ARG A 216 26.85 16.22 3.00
C ARG A 216 27.56 15.90 4.31
N ALA A 217 26.85 15.23 5.20
CA ALA A 217 27.41 14.82 6.47
C ALA A 217 28.57 13.82 6.27
N LYS A 218 29.70 14.06 6.93
CA LYS A 218 30.83 13.11 6.95
C LYS A 218 30.50 11.83 7.73
N VAL A 219 29.66 11.96 8.75
CA VAL A 219 29.15 10.88 9.61
C VAL A 219 27.69 11.13 9.90
N ALA A 220 26.90 10.07 10.03
CA ALA A 220 25.47 10.11 10.31
C ALA A 220 25.11 9.11 11.45
N PRO A 221 25.55 9.37 12.68
CA PRO A 221 25.43 8.41 13.79
C PRO A 221 23.97 8.05 14.12
N ALA A 222 23.04 9.00 14.16
CA ALA A 222 21.64 8.67 14.44
C ALA A 222 21.00 7.84 13.31
N TYR A 223 21.29 8.17 12.05
CA TYR A 223 20.87 7.38 10.89
C TYR A 223 21.35 5.92 10.99
N ASN A 224 22.63 5.72 11.32
CA ASN A 224 23.20 4.38 11.50
C ASN A 224 22.55 3.64 12.69
N ASN A 225 22.23 4.34 13.77
CA ASN A 225 21.49 3.76 14.89
C ASN A 225 20.04 3.43 14.50
N ASP A 226 19.41 4.19 13.60
CA ASP A 226 18.07 3.89 13.07
C ASP A 226 18.07 2.59 12.28
N LEU A 227 19.03 2.42 11.37
CA LEU A 227 19.22 1.16 10.65
C LEU A 227 19.47 -0.03 11.59
N ARG A 228 20.14 0.21 12.72
CA ARG A 228 20.40 -0.82 13.72
C ARG A 228 19.15 -1.15 14.55
N GLY A 229 18.42 -0.14 15.02
CA GLY A 229 17.26 -0.27 15.90
C GLY A 229 15.92 -0.52 15.19
N GLY A 230 15.87 -0.39 13.86
CA GLY A 230 14.64 -0.47 13.08
C GLY A 230 13.84 -1.76 13.30
N TRP A 231 14.51 -2.90 13.49
CA TRP A 231 13.83 -4.17 13.78
C TRP A 231 13.14 -4.18 15.15
N LEU A 232 13.69 -3.52 16.18
CA LEU A 232 13.03 -3.38 17.48
C LEU A 232 11.83 -2.46 17.39
N ALA A 233 11.94 -1.34 16.66
CA ALA A 233 10.82 -0.45 16.40
C ALA A 233 9.68 -1.18 15.68
N THR A 234 10.01 -1.96 14.65
CA THR A 234 9.04 -2.80 13.91
C THR A 234 8.38 -3.83 14.84
N LEU A 235 9.21 -4.59 15.58
CA LEU A 235 8.77 -5.64 16.50
C LEU A 235 7.82 -5.14 17.59
N LEU A 236 8.08 -3.93 18.10
CA LEU A 236 7.36 -3.40 19.26
C LEU A 236 6.17 -2.54 18.89
N THR A 237 5.99 -2.15 17.61
CA THR A 237 4.91 -1.28 17.13
C THR A 237 3.82 -2.04 16.40
N GLU A 238 4.20 -2.95 15.52
CA GLU A 238 3.24 -3.65 14.67
C GLU A 238 2.63 -4.81 15.45
N VAL A 239 1.34 -4.72 15.75
CA VAL A 239 0.56 -5.85 16.26
C VAL A 239 0.55 -6.89 15.14
N ASP A 240 1.39 -7.91 15.26
CA ASP A 240 1.58 -8.98 14.29
C ASP A 240 2.45 -8.64 13.05
N ALA A 241 3.49 -7.80 13.18
CA ALA A 241 4.53 -7.70 12.14
C ALA A 241 4.93 -9.09 11.65
N SER A 242 4.91 -9.33 10.35
CA SER A 242 5.25 -10.63 9.74
C SER A 242 6.72 -10.99 9.93
N ASP A 243 7.05 -12.28 9.85
CA ASP A 243 8.44 -12.75 9.93
C ASP A 243 9.31 -12.10 8.84
N ARG A 244 8.73 -11.85 7.66
CA ARG A 244 9.35 -11.14 6.55
C ARG A 244 9.65 -9.68 6.87
N GLU A 245 8.71 -8.95 7.47
CA GLU A 245 8.93 -7.54 7.85
C GLU A 245 10.04 -7.45 8.90
N LEU A 246 10.03 -8.34 9.90
CA LEU A 246 11.09 -8.41 10.91
C LEU A 246 12.46 -8.73 10.31
N ARG A 247 12.56 -9.71 9.40
CA ARG A 247 13.81 -10.04 8.69
C ARG A 247 14.27 -8.88 7.80
N GLY A 248 13.34 -8.19 7.13
CA GLY A 248 13.65 -7.03 6.29
C GLY A 248 14.14 -5.82 7.08
N ALA A 249 13.63 -5.63 8.30
CA ALA A 249 14.09 -4.59 9.21
C ALA A 249 15.39 -4.94 9.95
N PHE A 250 15.79 -6.22 9.98
CA PHE A 250 16.99 -6.69 10.66
C PHE A 250 18.22 -6.68 9.73
N ASN A 251 19.07 -5.68 9.86
CA ASN A 251 20.35 -5.63 9.17
C ASN A 251 21.44 -6.38 9.98
N LEU A 252 21.91 -7.53 9.48
CA LEU A 252 22.92 -8.37 10.16
C LEU A 252 24.27 -7.67 10.32
N GLU A 253 24.70 -6.85 9.35
CA GLU A 253 25.97 -6.12 9.46
C GLU A 253 25.94 -5.11 10.62
N MET A 254 24.77 -4.51 10.86
CA MET A 254 24.52 -3.54 11.93
C MET A 254 24.19 -4.21 13.28
N ASN A 255 23.65 -5.44 13.24
CA ASN A 255 23.18 -6.20 14.41
C ASN A 255 24.02 -7.47 14.64
N LYS A 256 25.34 -7.36 14.55
CA LYS A 256 26.24 -8.48 14.91
C LYS A 256 25.92 -8.99 16.34
N PRO A 257 26.14 -10.30 16.61
CA PRO A 257 25.91 -10.86 17.95
C PRO A 257 26.56 -10.01 19.04
N LEU A 258 25.82 -9.81 20.13
CA LEU A 258 26.26 -8.98 21.25
C LEU A 258 27.35 -9.73 22.04
N THR A 259 28.59 -9.27 21.96
CA THR A 259 29.69 -9.86 22.73
C THR A 259 29.94 -9.13 24.03
N GLU A 260 30.64 -9.79 24.95
CA GLU A 260 31.09 -9.19 26.20
C GLU A 260 31.95 -7.94 25.98
N GLU A 261 32.87 -8.00 25.02
CA GLU A 261 33.78 -6.91 24.70
C GLU A 261 33.03 -5.70 24.14
N LEU A 262 31.97 -5.93 23.36
CA LEU A 262 31.14 -4.86 22.80
C LEU A 262 30.37 -4.10 23.89
N LEU A 263 29.81 -4.84 24.85
CA LEU A 263 29.14 -4.25 26.02
C LEU A 263 30.14 -3.51 26.90
N ALA A 264 31.28 -4.13 27.21
CA ALA A 264 32.33 -3.53 28.05
C ALA A 264 32.93 -2.26 27.43
N SER A 265 33.13 -2.22 26.11
CA SER A 265 33.60 -1.02 25.40
C SER A 265 32.55 0.10 25.31
N SER A 266 31.29 -0.16 25.67
CA SER A 266 30.18 0.79 25.58
C SER A 266 29.82 1.47 26.91
N VAL A 267 30.55 1.24 28.01
CA VAL A 267 30.25 1.76 29.37
C VAL A 267 29.89 3.25 29.37
N GLU A 268 30.70 4.10 28.74
CA GLU A 268 30.47 5.55 28.71
C GLU A 268 29.20 5.92 27.93
N ARG A 269 28.80 5.12 26.93
CA ARG A 269 27.53 5.31 26.21
C ARG A 269 26.33 4.99 27.11
N PHE A 270 26.40 3.94 27.93
CA PHE A 270 25.30 3.62 28.86
C PHE A 270 25.05 4.73 29.90
N LYS A 271 26.12 5.39 30.38
CA LYS A 271 26.00 6.48 31.36
C LYS A 271 25.27 7.71 30.82
N HIS A 272 25.49 8.07 29.55
CA HIS A 272 25.13 9.38 29.01
C HIS A 272 24.23 9.35 27.78
N PHE A 273 23.93 8.16 27.24
CA PHE A 273 23.20 8.00 25.99
C PHE A 273 22.11 6.94 26.12
N PRO A 274 20.89 7.36 26.53
CA PRO A 274 19.75 6.45 26.70
C PRO A 274 19.52 5.47 25.53
N PRO A 275 19.69 5.87 24.25
CA PRO A 275 19.46 4.95 23.15
C PRO A 275 20.35 3.71 23.13
N ALA A 276 21.58 3.80 23.65
CA ALA A 276 22.41 2.61 23.81
C ALA A 276 21.77 1.64 24.80
N ALA A 277 21.35 2.11 25.98
CA ALA A 277 20.73 1.26 26.99
C ALA A 277 19.43 0.61 26.49
N PHE A 278 18.55 1.37 25.83
CA PHE A 278 17.32 0.83 25.22
C PHE A 278 17.64 -0.29 24.23
N TYR A 279 18.52 -0.02 23.27
CA TYR A 279 18.85 -1.01 22.25
C TYR A 279 19.47 -2.27 22.87
N PHE A 280 20.51 -2.16 23.70
CA PHE A 280 21.21 -3.34 24.21
C PHE A 280 20.35 -4.17 25.17
N CYS A 281 19.55 -3.54 26.03
CA CYS A 281 18.65 -4.26 26.93
C CYS A 281 17.56 -5.01 26.14
N LEU A 282 16.88 -4.33 25.22
CA LEU A 282 15.80 -4.95 24.42
C LEU A 282 16.36 -6.03 23.47
N ALA A 283 17.45 -5.75 22.76
CA ALA A 283 18.07 -6.69 21.84
C ALA A 283 18.53 -7.97 22.57
N SER A 284 19.16 -7.86 23.74
CA SER A 284 19.59 -9.03 24.53
C SER A 284 18.41 -9.84 25.05
N PHE A 285 17.32 -9.16 25.46
CA PHE A 285 16.10 -9.85 25.88
C PHE A 285 15.48 -10.65 24.74
N PHE A 286 15.28 -10.04 23.57
CA PHE A 286 14.65 -10.68 22.42
C PHE A 286 15.54 -11.72 21.74
N SER A 287 16.87 -11.60 21.81
CA SER A 287 17.80 -12.61 21.32
C SER A 287 17.86 -13.86 22.22
N GLY A 288 17.27 -13.79 23.43
CA GLY A 288 17.31 -14.87 24.39
C GLY A 288 18.63 -14.99 25.17
N ASP A 289 19.49 -13.96 25.12
CA ASP A 289 20.80 -13.97 25.78
C ASP A 289 20.69 -13.33 27.17
N ASP A 290 20.25 -14.12 28.16
CA ASP A 290 20.05 -13.64 29.53
C ASP A 290 21.36 -13.21 30.22
N ALA A 291 22.50 -13.74 29.77
CA ALA A 291 23.82 -13.33 30.27
C ALA A 291 24.16 -11.90 29.81
N ARG A 292 23.99 -11.61 28.51
CA ARG A 292 24.21 -10.27 27.97
C ARG A 292 23.17 -9.26 28.43
N LEU A 293 21.92 -9.68 28.63
CA LEU A 293 20.91 -8.85 29.27
C LEU A 293 21.34 -8.44 30.68
N THR A 294 21.84 -9.38 31.49
CA THR A 294 22.31 -9.08 32.85
C THR A 294 23.42 -8.04 32.84
N GLN A 295 24.41 -8.21 31.96
CA GLN A 295 25.49 -7.23 31.79
C GLN A 295 24.98 -5.86 31.32
N ALA A 296 24.05 -5.82 30.36
CA ALA A 296 23.45 -4.56 29.88
C ALA A 296 22.69 -3.82 30.99
N LEU A 297 21.97 -4.55 31.85
CA LEU A 297 21.28 -3.97 33.01
C LEU A 297 22.26 -3.40 34.03
N GLU A 298 23.36 -4.11 34.34
CA GLU A 298 24.41 -3.61 35.24
C GLU A 298 25.04 -2.31 34.73
N LEU A 299 25.36 -2.24 33.43
CA LEU A 299 25.86 -1.02 32.81
C LEU A 299 24.83 0.11 32.82
N SER A 300 23.55 -0.21 32.58
CA SER A 300 22.45 0.77 32.59
C SER A 300 22.23 1.39 33.97
N ARG A 301 22.49 0.66 35.06
CA ARG A 301 22.40 1.20 36.44
C ARG A 301 23.41 2.32 36.73
N LEU A 302 24.45 2.46 35.90
CA LEU A 302 25.41 3.57 36.01
C LEU A 302 24.87 4.89 35.45
N SER A 303 23.71 4.87 34.79
CA SER A 303 23.09 6.06 34.20
C SER A 303 22.30 6.85 35.25
N GLU A 304 22.46 8.17 35.24
CA GLU A 304 21.64 9.06 36.08
C GLU A 304 20.29 9.42 35.44
N ALA A 305 20.08 9.08 34.16
CA ALA A 305 18.86 9.37 33.44
C ALA A 305 17.65 8.64 34.08
N PRO A 306 16.59 9.37 34.48
CA PRO A 306 15.37 8.77 35.03
C PRO A 306 14.78 7.70 34.11
N LEU A 307 14.80 7.96 32.80
CA LEU A 307 14.31 7.02 31.80
C LEU A 307 15.06 5.68 31.80
N ILE A 308 16.36 5.68 32.07
CA ILE A 308 17.17 4.45 32.10
C ILE A 308 17.00 3.68 33.40
N LYS A 309 16.84 4.37 34.53
CA LYS A 309 16.51 3.73 35.82
C LYS A 309 15.20 2.95 35.72
N ASP A 310 14.20 3.55 35.08
CA ASP A 310 12.91 2.90 34.84
C ASP A 310 12.98 1.79 33.77
N LEU A 311 13.84 1.93 32.76
CA LEU A 311 14.10 0.86 31.80
C LEU A 311 14.66 -0.38 32.51
N VAL A 312 15.61 -0.22 33.43
CA VAL A 312 16.17 -1.36 34.20
C VAL A 312 15.07 -2.08 34.97
N THR A 313 14.23 -1.33 35.70
CA THR A 313 13.08 -1.89 36.44
C THR A 313 12.14 -2.65 35.50
N LEU A 314 11.75 -2.04 34.38
CA LEU A 314 10.87 -2.67 33.39
C LEU A 314 11.46 -3.98 32.88
N MET A 315 12.72 -3.99 32.46
CA MET A 315 13.37 -5.18 31.91
C MET A 315 13.52 -6.31 32.94
N GLU A 316 13.72 -5.97 34.22
CA GLU A 316 13.72 -6.95 35.31
C GLU A 316 12.34 -7.57 35.53
N GLU A 317 11.27 -6.77 35.48
CA GLU A 317 9.88 -7.27 35.55
C GLU A 317 9.55 -8.20 34.36
N LEU A 318 9.91 -7.81 33.14
CA LEU A 318 9.72 -8.63 31.95
C LEU A 318 10.52 -9.93 32.08
N ARG A 319 11.77 -9.88 32.53
CA ARG A 319 12.57 -11.10 32.78
C ARG A 319 11.94 -11.98 33.87
N ALA A 320 11.28 -11.40 34.86
CA ALA A 320 10.61 -12.12 35.95
C ALA A 320 9.26 -12.76 35.55
N GLY A 321 8.80 -12.58 34.31
CA GLY A 321 7.58 -13.22 33.79
C GLY A 321 6.42 -12.27 33.51
N ARG A 322 6.62 -10.95 33.61
CA ARG A 322 5.59 -9.98 33.21
C ARG A 322 5.34 -10.11 31.70
N LYS A 323 4.09 -10.42 31.34
CA LYS A 323 3.72 -10.73 29.95
C LYS A 323 3.38 -9.51 29.10
N GLN A 324 2.77 -8.48 29.69
CA GLN A 324 2.19 -7.39 28.90
C GLN A 324 3.11 -6.17 28.84
N LEU A 325 3.26 -5.61 27.63
CA LEU A 325 3.94 -4.34 27.35
C LEU A 325 3.13 -3.52 26.34
N GLY A 326 2.34 -2.56 26.84
CA GLY A 326 1.45 -1.75 26.00
C GLY A 326 0.43 -2.60 25.23
N ILE A 327 0.45 -2.47 23.90
CA ILE A 327 -0.43 -3.24 23.00
C ILE A 327 -0.02 -4.71 22.87
N ILE A 328 1.15 -5.11 23.36
CA ILE A 328 1.67 -6.49 23.25
C ILE A 328 1.14 -7.32 24.42
N PRO A 329 0.29 -8.33 24.18
CA PRO A 329 -0.35 -9.10 25.25
C PRO A 329 0.57 -10.15 25.90
N ASP A 330 1.53 -10.70 25.13
CA ASP A 330 2.50 -11.69 25.62
C ASP A 330 3.89 -11.48 25.00
N VAL A 331 4.74 -10.73 25.71
CA VAL A 331 6.12 -10.41 25.30
C VAL A 331 7.02 -11.64 25.28
N HIS A 332 6.70 -12.69 26.05
CA HIS A 332 7.49 -13.92 26.08
C HIS A 332 7.19 -14.80 24.88
N ALA A 333 5.92 -14.85 24.44
CA ALA A 333 5.56 -15.44 23.16
C ALA A 333 6.27 -14.71 22.00
N LEU A 334 6.32 -13.37 22.06
CA LEU A 334 7.05 -12.56 21.09
C LEU A 334 8.56 -12.84 21.11
N ARG A 335 9.18 -12.94 22.30
CA ARG A 335 10.59 -13.36 22.47
C ARG A 335 10.85 -14.73 21.86
N ALA A 336 10.01 -15.73 22.17
CA ALA A 336 10.16 -17.07 21.63
C ALA A 336 10.07 -17.09 20.09
N ARG A 337 9.16 -16.28 19.52
CA ARG A 337 9.05 -16.09 18.07
C ARG A 337 10.33 -15.51 17.47
N VAL A 338 10.87 -14.44 18.04
CA VAL A 338 12.13 -13.82 17.54
C VAL A 338 13.29 -14.82 17.59
N MET A 339 13.40 -15.60 18.67
CA MET A 339 14.42 -16.64 18.78
C MET A 339 14.28 -17.72 17.69
N ALA A 340 13.04 -18.12 17.36
CA ALA A 340 12.77 -19.09 16.30
C ALA A 340 13.07 -18.57 14.89
N LEU A 341 13.18 -17.25 14.68
CA LEU A 341 13.58 -16.67 13.40
C LEU A 341 15.06 -16.85 13.10
N GLU A 342 15.89 -17.11 14.11
CA GLU A 342 17.34 -17.26 13.96
C GLU A 342 17.95 -16.06 13.20
N LEU A 343 17.55 -14.82 13.56
CA LEU A 343 17.95 -13.59 12.85
C LEU A 343 19.48 -13.40 12.72
N TRP A 344 20.25 -14.02 13.62
CA TRP A 344 21.71 -14.00 13.66
C TRP A 344 22.39 -15.14 12.90
N ASP A 345 21.63 -16.14 12.41
CA ASP A 345 22.10 -17.23 11.55
C ASP A 345 21.14 -17.41 10.37
N PRO A 346 21.12 -16.48 9.41
CA PRO A 346 20.18 -16.52 8.29
C PRO A 346 20.31 -17.79 7.42
N GLU A 347 21.43 -18.50 7.51
CA GLU A 347 21.70 -19.73 6.76
C GLU A 347 21.16 -20.99 7.44
N ALA A 348 20.83 -20.94 8.74
CA ALA A 348 20.32 -22.12 9.47
C ALA A 348 19.03 -22.66 8.85
N GLY A 349 18.08 -21.77 8.52
CA GLY A 349 16.86 -22.13 7.81
C GLY A 349 17.13 -22.79 6.45
N ALA A 350 18.07 -22.25 5.67
CA ALA A 350 18.45 -22.82 4.37
C ALA A 350 19.07 -24.23 4.51
N ARG A 351 19.96 -24.43 5.50
CA ARG A 351 20.56 -25.75 5.79
C ARG A 351 19.51 -26.77 6.25
N ALA A 352 18.61 -26.36 7.14
CA ALA A 352 17.53 -27.21 7.62
C ALA A 352 16.57 -27.59 6.48
N PHE A 353 16.24 -26.64 5.62
CA PHE A 353 15.44 -26.86 4.43
C PHE A 353 16.11 -27.84 3.46
N GLU A 354 17.39 -27.64 3.10
CA GLU A 354 18.12 -28.58 2.22
C GLU A 354 18.21 -29.98 2.81
N LYS A 355 18.39 -30.11 4.13
CA LYS A 355 18.35 -31.41 4.81
C LYS A 355 16.98 -32.07 4.70
N ALA A 356 15.90 -31.31 4.85
CA ALA A 356 14.53 -31.82 4.68
C ALA A 356 14.25 -32.21 3.22
N VAL A 357 14.72 -31.43 2.24
CA VAL A 357 14.62 -31.75 0.81
C VAL A 357 15.36 -33.05 0.51
N ALA A 358 16.58 -33.22 1.03
CA ALA A 358 17.35 -34.47 0.89
C ALA A 358 16.60 -35.68 1.50
N ALA A 359 15.96 -35.52 2.66
CA ALA A 359 15.14 -36.57 3.26
C ALA A 359 13.89 -36.91 2.41
N ALA A 360 13.33 -35.93 1.70
CA ALA A 360 12.19 -36.12 0.81
C ALA A 360 12.54 -36.72 -0.56
N GLN A 361 13.82 -36.79 -0.94
CA GLN A 361 14.23 -37.31 -2.25
C GLN A 361 13.87 -38.78 -2.46
N GLU A 362 14.04 -39.63 -1.44
CA GLU A 362 13.73 -41.06 -1.56
C GLU A 362 12.23 -41.34 -1.84
N PRO A 363 11.26 -40.81 -1.07
CA PRO A 363 9.85 -41.04 -1.36
C PRO A 363 9.41 -40.42 -2.70
N VAL A 364 9.97 -39.26 -3.08
CA VAL A 364 9.71 -38.65 -4.40
C VAL A 364 10.22 -39.53 -5.54
N ALA A 365 11.45 -40.03 -5.45
CA ALA A 365 12.03 -40.91 -6.47
C ALA A 365 11.25 -42.23 -6.60
N ARG A 366 10.69 -42.74 -5.49
CA ARG A 366 9.79 -43.90 -5.51
C ARG A 366 8.50 -43.60 -6.27
N ALA A 367 7.83 -42.48 -5.94
CA ALA A 367 6.61 -42.06 -6.63
C ALA A 367 6.84 -41.81 -8.13
N ALA A 368 8.00 -41.26 -8.52
CA ALA A 368 8.39 -41.09 -9.92
C ALA A 368 8.51 -42.43 -10.66
N LYS A 369 9.19 -43.42 -10.06
CA LYS A 369 9.33 -44.77 -10.64
C LYS A 369 8.00 -45.51 -10.75
N GLU A 370 7.07 -45.27 -9.82
CA GLU A 370 5.74 -45.88 -9.81
C GLU A 370 4.73 -45.15 -10.72
N GLY A 371 5.11 -44.01 -11.32
CA GLY A 371 4.20 -43.19 -12.14
C GLY A 371 3.13 -42.46 -11.32
N THR A 372 3.33 -42.29 -10.01
CA THR A 372 2.38 -41.67 -9.07
C THR A 372 2.82 -40.30 -8.57
N LEU A 373 3.88 -39.73 -9.16
CA LEU A 373 4.52 -38.47 -8.72
C LEU A 373 3.53 -37.30 -8.62
N ASP A 374 2.64 -37.11 -9.59
CA ASP A 374 1.68 -36.00 -9.59
C ASP A 374 0.68 -36.12 -8.43
N ALA A 375 0.21 -37.35 -8.15
CA ALA A 375 -0.69 -37.61 -7.03
C ALA A 375 0.02 -37.42 -5.69
N PHE A 376 1.29 -37.83 -5.60
CA PHE A 376 2.14 -37.59 -4.44
C PHE A 376 2.38 -36.10 -4.21
N ALA A 377 2.67 -35.33 -5.27
CA ALA A 377 2.85 -33.89 -5.21
C ALA A 377 1.59 -33.17 -4.67
N TRP A 378 0.40 -33.59 -5.09
CA TRP A 378 -0.85 -33.08 -4.53
C TRP A 378 -1.06 -33.44 -3.06
N ALA A 379 -0.82 -34.69 -2.69
CA ALA A 379 -0.95 -35.14 -1.30
C ALA A 379 0.01 -34.37 -0.37
N SER A 380 1.17 -33.99 -0.89
CA SER A 380 2.23 -33.26 -0.19
C SER A 380 2.25 -31.77 -0.51
N ALA A 381 1.19 -31.17 -1.08
CA ALA A 381 1.18 -29.77 -1.50
C ALA A 381 1.35 -28.74 -0.34
N LYS A 382 1.32 -29.21 0.91
CA LYS A 382 1.62 -28.42 2.12
C LYS A 382 3.08 -28.46 2.56
N ASP A 383 3.87 -29.42 2.06
CA ASP A 383 5.25 -29.66 2.46
C ASP A 383 6.21 -29.07 1.41
N ALA A 384 6.81 -27.92 1.74
CA ALA A 384 7.70 -27.20 0.84
C ALA A 384 8.96 -28.01 0.49
N ALA A 385 9.47 -28.83 1.41
CA ALA A 385 10.66 -29.63 1.17
C ALA A 385 10.37 -30.79 0.21
N VAL A 386 9.21 -31.43 0.37
CA VAL A 386 8.74 -32.45 -0.59
C VAL A 386 8.53 -31.85 -1.97
N LEU A 387 7.91 -30.68 -2.07
CA LEU A 387 7.66 -30.05 -3.37
C LEU A 387 8.95 -29.59 -4.07
N ALA A 388 9.95 -29.10 -3.33
CA ALA A 388 11.26 -28.83 -3.91
C ALA A 388 11.93 -30.12 -4.43
N ALA A 389 11.77 -31.25 -3.74
CA ALA A 389 12.22 -32.54 -4.25
C ALA A 389 11.41 -32.99 -5.49
N VAL A 390 10.10 -32.76 -5.53
CA VAL A 390 9.25 -33.01 -6.73
C VAL A 390 9.70 -32.15 -7.90
N GLU A 391 10.01 -30.86 -7.68
CA GLU A 391 10.52 -29.96 -8.72
C GLU A 391 11.85 -30.48 -9.30
N ARG A 392 12.76 -30.98 -8.45
CA ARG A 392 13.99 -31.66 -8.90
C ARG A 392 13.68 -32.91 -9.73
N ALA A 393 12.71 -33.74 -9.32
CA ALA A 393 12.31 -34.93 -10.07
C ALA A 393 11.65 -34.59 -11.42
N TYR A 394 10.82 -33.54 -11.48
CA TYR A 394 10.28 -33.04 -12.74
C TYR A 394 11.38 -32.47 -13.65
N ALA A 395 12.45 -31.89 -13.11
CA ALA A 395 13.57 -31.41 -13.93
C ALA A 395 14.33 -32.54 -14.64
N GLU A 396 14.28 -33.77 -14.11
CA GLU A 396 14.82 -34.97 -14.76
C GLU A 396 13.90 -35.50 -15.87
N ASP A 397 12.62 -35.13 -15.89
CA ASP A 397 11.68 -35.43 -16.97
C ASP A 397 11.84 -34.42 -18.12
N ALA A 398 12.40 -34.88 -19.24
CA ALA A 398 12.63 -34.07 -20.43
C ALA A 398 11.37 -33.37 -20.97
N SER A 399 10.17 -33.94 -20.73
CA SER A 399 8.90 -33.33 -21.14
C SER A 399 8.50 -32.13 -20.28
N MET A 400 8.96 -32.08 -19.03
CA MET A 400 8.68 -30.99 -18.08
C MET A 400 9.69 -29.85 -18.16
N ALA A 401 10.90 -30.12 -18.66
CA ALA A 401 11.99 -29.13 -18.74
C ALA A 401 11.59 -27.77 -19.37
N PRO A 402 10.82 -27.70 -20.48
CA PRO A 402 10.37 -26.42 -21.03
C PRO A 402 9.46 -25.64 -20.07
N SER A 403 8.54 -26.32 -19.39
CA SER A 403 7.59 -25.69 -18.48
C SER A 403 8.28 -25.20 -17.20
N LEU A 404 9.22 -25.99 -16.67
CA LEU A 404 10.05 -25.58 -15.53
C LEU A 404 10.98 -24.41 -15.86
N SER A 405 11.52 -24.38 -17.09
CA SER A 405 12.33 -23.23 -17.53
C SER A 405 11.52 -21.94 -17.50
N LEU A 406 10.29 -21.94 -18.05
CA LEU A 406 9.41 -20.77 -18.02
C LEU A 406 9.06 -20.36 -16.58
N LEU A 407 8.81 -21.35 -15.72
CA LEU A 407 8.51 -21.13 -14.32
C LEU A 407 9.69 -20.47 -13.55
N SER A 408 10.93 -20.79 -13.93
CA SER A 408 12.14 -20.22 -13.31
C SER A 408 12.50 -18.82 -13.82
N THR A 409 11.95 -18.39 -14.97
CA THR A 409 12.28 -17.11 -15.63
C THR A 409 11.07 -16.17 -15.76
N TRP A 410 9.96 -16.43 -15.06
CA TRP A 410 8.75 -15.58 -15.11
C TRP A 410 8.90 -14.23 -14.40
N THR A 411 10.08 -13.97 -13.83
CA THR A 411 10.52 -12.68 -13.32
C THR A 411 11.84 -12.31 -13.98
N ASN A 412 12.02 -11.04 -14.33
CA ASN A 412 13.27 -10.51 -14.88
C ASN A 412 14.37 -10.41 -13.81
N GLU A 413 15.57 -9.96 -14.19
CA GLU A 413 16.73 -9.84 -13.29
C GLU A 413 16.49 -8.88 -12.12
N GLU A 414 15.59 -7.92 -12.27
CA GLU A 414 15.18 -6.97 -11.24
C GLU A 414 14.06 -7.52 -10.33
N GLY A 415 13.57 -8.73 -10.60
CA GLY A 415 12.49 -9.39 -9.86
C GLY A 415 11.09 -8.91 -10.26
N TYR A 416 10.93 -8.18 -11.36
CA TYR A 416 9.65 -7.79 -11.93
C TYR A 416 9.06 -8.89 -12.81
N ARG A 417 7.74 -8.93 -12.90
CA ARG A 417 6.97 -9.89 -13.71
C ARG A 417 7.35 -9.82 -15.20
N ASP A 418 7.68 -10.97 -15.81
CA ASP A 418 7.85 -11.09 -17.27
C ASP A 418 6.55 -11.59 -17.92
N GLU A 419 5.77 -10.66 -18.47
CA GLU A 419 4.48 -10.99 -19.08
C GLU A 419 4.58 -11.91 -20.30
N ALA A 420 5.69 -11.87 -21.05
CA ALA A 420 5.85 -12.73 -22.22
C ALA A 420 6.09 -14.18 -21.79
N VAL A 421 6.93 -14.39 -20.78
CA VAL A 421 7.18 -15.72 -20.20
C VAL A 421 5.90 -16.27 -19.56
N ILE A 422 5.16 -15.45 -18.82
CA ILE A 422 3.92 -15.87 -18.17
C ILE A 422 2.84 -16.22 -19.18
N ALA A 423 2.67 -15.40 -20.23
CA ALA A 423 1.73 -15.69 -21.31
C ALA A 423 2.06 -17.03 -21.98
N ARG A 424 3.35 -17.30 -22.20
CA ARG A 424 3.82 -18.57 -22.75
C ARG A 424 3.58 -19.74 -21.80
N LEU A 425 3.85 -19.58 -20.50
CA LEU A 425 3.53 -20.60 -19.49
C LEU A 425 2.03 -20.90 -19.45
N ILE A 426 1.17 -19.87 -19.52
CA ILE A 426 -0.29 -20.06 -19.55
C ILE A 426 -0.73 -20.86 -20.78
N ALA A 427 -0.12 -20.59 -21.94
CA ALA A 427 -0.50 -21.21 -23.22
C ALA A 427 0.08 -22.63 -23.41
N GLU A 428 1.34 -22.83 -23.04
CA GLU A 428 2.14 -24.02 -23.38
C GLU A 428 2.53 -24.86 -22.15
N GLY A 429 2.33 -24.34 -20.93
CA GLY A 429 2.80 -24.96 -19.70
C GLY A 429 2.08 -26.27 -19.37
N ASP A 430 2.86 -27.22 -18.87
CA ASP A 430 2.36 -28.51 -18.41
C ASP A 430 1.59 -28.37 -17.09
N ARG A 431 0.37 -28.92 -17.05
CA ARG A 431 -0.52 -28.89 -15.88
C ARG A 431 -0.02 -29.70 -14.70
N ARG A 432 0.99 -30.57 -14.88
CA ARG A 432 1.69 -31.24 -13.77
C ARG A 432 2.39 -30.27 -12.82
N LEU A 433 2.60 -29.02 -13.24
CA LEU A 433 3.13 -27.94 -12.38
C LEU A 433 2.13 -27.42 -11.34
N VAL A 434 0.84 -27.72 -11.45
CA VAL A 434 -0.20 -27.14 -10.58
C VAL A 434 0.11 -27.28 -9.07
N PRO A 435 0.55 -28.43 -8.54
CA PRO A 435 0.89 -28.54 -7.11
C PRO A 435 1.98 -27.56 -6.67
N LEU A 436 2.99 -27.34 -7.53
CA LEU A 436 4.07 -26.36 -7.27
C LEU A 436 3.52 -24.92 -7.27
N LEU A 437 2.66 -24.59 -8.25
CA LEU A 437 2.01 -23.29 -8.31
C LEU A 437 1.10 -23.04 -7.11
N ALA A 438 0.30 -24.03 -6.70
CA ALA A 438 -0.60 -23.92 -5.55
C ALA A 438 0.18 -23.69 -4.24
N ALA A 439 1.33 -24.35 -4.08
CA ALA A 439 2.19 -24.13 -2.93
C ALA A 439 2.85 -22.75 -2.92
N ARG A 440 3.38 -22.29 -4.07
CA ARG A 440 3.93 -20.93 -4.21
C ARG A 440 2.87 -19.86 -3.99
N ALA A 441 1.66 -20.05 -4.51
CA ALA A 441 0.51 -19.18 -4.30
C ALA A 441 0.14 -19.02 -2.82
N ARG A 442 0.30 -20.09 -2.02
CA ARG A 442 0.04 -20.07 -0.57
C ARG A 442 1.17 -19.44 0.24
N ASN A 443 2.39 -19.40 -0.29
CA ASN A 443 3.53 -18.83 0.41
C ASN A 443 3.44 -17.29 0.40
N GLU A 444 3.24 -16.70 1.58
CA GLU A 444 3.16 -15.24 1.72
C GLU A 444 4.51 -14.54 1.50
N GLU A 445 5.61 -15.26 1.74
CA GLU A 445 6.96 -14.74 1.58
C GLU A 445 7.44 -14.78 0.12
N ASP A 446 6.83 -15.62 -0.73
CA ASP A 446 7.18 -15.73 -2.14
C ASP A 446 6.66 -14.52 -2.93
N ARG A 447 7.59 -13.74 -3.48
CA ARG A 447 7.29 -12.61 -4.39
C ARG A 447 6.51 -13.05 -5.63
N SER A 448 6.64 -14.32 -6.01
CA SER A 448 5.97 -14.93 -7.16
C SER A 448 4.58 -15.49 -6.81
N SER A 449 4.12 -15.40 -5.56
CA SER A 449 2.83 -15.97 -5.14
C SER A 449 1.63 -15.41 -5.92
N ILE A 450 1.63 -14.12 -6.23
CA ILE A 450 0.58 -13.50 -7.07
C ILE A 450 0.65 -14.02 -8.51
N ILE A 451 1.86 -14.19 -9.06
CA ILE A 451 2.04 -14.73 -10.42
C ILE A 451 1.53 -16.17 -10.47
N ALA A 452 1.83 -16.98 -9.45
CA ALA A 452 1.34 -18.35 -9.35
C ALA A 452 -0.20 -18.40 -9.29
N LEU A 453 -0.84 -17.53 -8.49
CA LEU A 453 -2.31 -17.40 -8.45
C LEU A 453 -2.89 -16.98 -9.80
N ASP A 454 -2.24 -16.07 -10.51
CA ASP A 454 -2.66 -15.64 -11.84
C ASP A 454 -2.62 -16.79 -12.84
N VAL A 455 -1.54 -17.58 -12.87
CA VAL A 455 -1.44 -18.75 -13.76
C VAL A 455 -2.54 -19.75 -13.42
N LEU A 456 -2.76 -20.06 -12.13
CA LEU A 456 -3.84 -20.95 -11.69
C LEU A 456 -5.22 -20.44 -12.11
N ALA A 457 -5.46 -19.13 -12.00
CA ALA A 457 -6.72 -18.51 -12.38
C ALA A 457 -6.94 -18.58 -13.90
N GLU A 458 -5.92 -18.30 -14.71
CA GLU A 458 -5.99 -18.40 -16.17
C GLU A 458 -6.18 -19.84 -16.66
N TRP A 459 -5.66 -20.79 -15.89
CA TRP A 459 -5.85 -22.22 -16.07
C TRP A 459 -7.19 -22.75 -15.55
N ALA A 460 -7.93 -21.94 -14.79
CA ALA A 460 -9.18 -22.30 -14.14
C ALA A 460 -9.08 -23.63 -13.37
N GLU A 461 -8.01 -23.77 -12.58
CA GLU A 461 -7.64 -25.05 -11.99
C GLU A 461 -8.46 -25.39 -10.73
N PRO A 462 -9.45 -26.31 -10.79
CA PRO A 462 -10.43 -26.50 -9.72
C PRO A 462 -9.81 -27.03 -8.43
N ARG A 463 -8.80 -27.91 -8.55
CA ARG A 463 -8.16 -28.52 -7.38
C ARG A 463 -7.44 -27.49 -6.53
N SER A 464 -7.00 -26.38 -7.12
CA SER A 464 -6.23 -25.35 -6.41
C SER A 464 -7.09 -24.49 -5.47
N VAL A 465 -8.40 -24.33 -5.72
CA VAL A 465 -9.28 -23.41 -4.99
C VAL A 465 -9.25 -23.65 -3.48
N GLU A 466 -9.37 -24.91 -3.05
CA GLU A 466 -9.33 -25.27 -1.63
C GLU A 466 -7.95 -24.97 -1.00
N TRP A 467 -6.88 -25.26 -1.74
CA TRP A 467 -5.50 -25.13 -1.24
C TRP A 467 -5.04 -23.67 -1.09
N VAL A 468 -5.53 -22.78 -1.96
CA VAL A 468 -5.18 -21.35 -1.92
C VAL A 468 -6.27 -20.49 -1.26
N ARG A 469 -7.31 -21.10 -0.66
CA ARG A 469 -8.39 -20.34 0.00
C ARG A 469 -7.87 -19.39 1.06
N ASP A 470 -6.83 -19.79 1.81
CA ASP A 470 -6.24 -18.93 2.83
C ASP A 470 -5.51 -17.71 2.23
N ALA A 471 -5.06 -17.77 0.97
CA ALA A 471 -4.51 -16.61 0.27
C ALA A 471 -5.54 -15.49 0.09
N ALA A 472 -6.84 -15.81 0.13
CA ALA A 472 -7.92 -14.83 0.11
C ALA A 472 -8.07 -14.06 1.44
N LYS A 473 -7.50 -14.57 2.55
CA LYS A 473 -7.56 -13.91 3.86
C LYS A 473 -6.47 -12.85 4.01
N VAL A 474 -5.35 -12.98 3.30
CA VAL A 474 -4.22 -12.05 3.34
C VAL A 474 -4.67 -10.62 3.04
N VAL A 475 -4.31 -9.69 3.93
CA VAL A 475 -4.61 -8.27 3.79
C VAL A 475 -3.36 -7.60 3.22
N ASP A 476 -3.35 -7.35 1.91
CA ASP A 476 -2.40 -6.43 1.29
C ASP A 476 -3.10 -5.11 0.93
N ARG A 477 -2.35 -4.00 0.87
CA ARG A 477 -2.87 -2.62 0.64
C ARG A 477 -3.73 -2.49 -0.63
N PHE A 478 -3.55 -3.38 -1.62
CA PHE A 478 -4.20 -3.32 -2.92
C PHE A 478 -5.12 -4.53 -3.19
N HIS A 479 -5.29 -5.43 -2.23
CA HIS A 479 -6.01 -6.69 -2.33
C HIS A 479 -5.65 -7.56 -3.54
N LEU A 480 -4.40 -7.53 -4.01
CA LEU A 480 -4.00 -8.20 -5.26
C LEU A 480 -4.19 -9.72 -5.20
N LYS A 481 -3.84 -10.35 -4.07
CA LYS A 481 -4.06 -11.80 -3.88
C LYS A 481 -5.54 -12.17 -3.89
N ARG A 482 -6.39 -11.32 -3.29
CA ARG A 482 -7.85 -11.53 -3.29
C ARG A 482 -8.42 -11.40 -4.70
N HIS A 483 -7.98 -10.41 -5.47
CA HIS A 483 -8.37 -10.27 -6.88
C HIS A 483 -7.98 -11.49 -7.71
N ALA A 484 -6.78 -12.05 -7.51
CA ALA A 484 -6.36 -13.27 -8.20
C ALA A 484 -7.18 -14.50 -7.74
N PHE A 485 -7.46 -14.63 -6.45
CA PHE A 485 -8.32 -15.70 -5.92
C PHE A 485 -9.76 -15.62 -6.43
N ILE A 486 -10.36 -14.42 -6.46
CA ILE A 486 -11.70 -14.20 -7.04
C ILE A 486 -11.73 -14.68 -8.50
N ARG A 487 -10.71 -14.31 -9.29
CA ARG A 487 -10.58 -14.77 -10.68
C ARG A 487 -10.42 -16.27 -10.82
N LEU A 488 -9.68 -16.91 -9.91
CA LEU A 488 -9.56 -18.36 -9.89
C LEU A 488 -10.93 -19.02 -9.65
N VAL A 489 -11.66 -18.58 -8.61
CA VAL A 489 -12.98 -19.12 -8.30
C VAL A 489 -13.96 -18.89 -9.45
N GLN A 490 -13.99 -17.68 -10.01
CA GLN A 490 -14.82 -17.32 -11.15
C GLN A 490 -14.43 -18.13 -12.41
N GLY A 491 -13.13 -18.33 -12.63
CA GLY A 491 -12.57 -19.14 -13.73
C GLY A 491 -13.00 -20.60 -13.66
N VAL A 492 -12.99 -21.18 -12.47
CA VAL A 492 -13.44 -22.56 -12.20
C VAL A 492 -14.95 -22.68 -12.39
N GLY A 493 -15.72 -21.68 -11.98
CA GLY A 493 -17.16 -21.60 -12.23
C GLY A 493 -18.02 -22.60 -11.44
N ASP A 494 -17.46 -23.25 -10.42
CA ASP A 494 -18.19 -24.18 -9.55
C ASP A 494 -18.95 -23.40 -8.44
N PRO A 495 -20.29 -23.44 -8.42
CA PRO A 495 -21.11 -22.74 -7.42
C PRO A 495 -20.76 -23.07 -5.98
N ALA A 496 -20.22 -24.27 -5.69
CA ALA A 496 -19.83 -24.66 -4.33
C ALA A 496 -18.75 -23.73 -3.74
N ASN A 497 -17.98 -23.04 -4.59
CA ASN A 497 -16.96 -22.10 -4.17
C ASN A 497 -17.49 -20.69 -3.85
N ALA A 498 -18.76 -20.39 -4.14
CA ALA A 498 -19.37 -19.10 -3.83
C ALA A 498 -19.34 -18.79 -2.32
N LYS A 499 -19.49 -19.83 -1.47
CA LYS A 499 -19.36 -19.70 -0.01
C LYS A 499 -18.04 -19.05 0.42
N ALA A 500 -16.93 -19.34 -0.27
CA ALA A 500 -15.64 -18.73 0.04
C ALA A 500 -15.67 -17.23 -0.27
N LEU A 501 -16.27 -16.82 -1.39
CA LEU A 501 -16.41 -15.41 -1.74
C LEU A 501 -17.38 -14.67 -0.81
N LEU A 502 -18.50 -15.30 -0.42
CA LEU A 502 -19.45 -14.73 0.54
C LEU A 502 -18.80 -14.37 1.88
N SER A 503 -17.92 -15.25 2.38
CA SER A 503 -17.20 -14.98 3.63
C SER A 503 -16.32 -13.72 3.56
N ILE A 504 -15.78 -13.39 2.38
CA ILE A 504 -14.95 -12.21 2.16
C ILE A 504 -15.80 -10.95 2.15
N VAL A 505 -16.97 -10.95 1.48
CA VAL A 505 -17.90 -9.79 1.47
C VAL A 505 -18.36 -9.47 2.89
N GLN A 506 -18.74 -10.50 3.65
CA GLN A 506 -19.19 -10.33 5.03
C GLN A 506 -18.10 -9.78 5.95
N ALA A 507 -16.84 -10.21 5.76
CA ALA A 507 -15.71 -9.72 6.53
C ALA A 507 -15.26 -8.30 6.13
N HIS A 508 -15.56 -7.88 4.91
CA HIS A 508 -15.08 -6.62 4.34
C HIS A 508 -16.21 -5.83 3.67
N PRO A 509 -17.14 -5.24 4.44
CA PRO A 509 -18.20 -4.44 3.86
C PRO A 509 -17.66 -3.20 3.12
N PRO A 510 -18.43 -2.63 2.17
CA PRO A 510 -18.05 -1.41 1.46
C PRO A 510 -17.72 -0.26 2.43
N GLN A 511 -16.67 0.50 2.12
CA GLN A 511 -16.21 1.61 2.96
C GLN A 511 -15.94 2.86 2.12
N LYS A 512 -16.52 3.99 2.50
CA LYS A 512 -16.31 5.27 1.82
C LYS A 512 -14.84 5.69 1.91
N GLY A 513 -14.23 6.03 0.77
CA GLY A 513 -12.83 6.43 0.69
C GLY A 513 -11.82 5.28 0.57
N ASP A 514 -12.26 4.01 0.63
CA ASP A 514 -11.39 2.84 0.43
C ASP A 514 -11.55 2.27 -0.99
N SER A 515 -10.95 2.94 -1.97
CA SER A 515 -11.10 2.59 -3.39
C SER A 515 -10.61 1.17 -3.71
N ALA A 516 -9.52 0.72 -3.08
CA ALA A 516 -8.97 -0.62 -3.30
C ALA A 516 -9.94 -1.71 -2.83
N ARG A 517 -10.52 -1.56 -1.63
CA ARG A 517 -11.54 -2.50 -1.13
C ARG A 517 -12.76 -2.53 -2.03
N ASN A 518 -13.26 -1.37 -2.43
CA ASN A 518 -14.49 -1.30 -3.22
C ASN A 518 -14.30 -1.88 -4.64
N LYS A 519 -13.11 -1.76 -5.24
CA LYS A 519 -12.77 -2.48 -6.49
C LYS A 519 -12.79 -4.00 -6.30
N MET A 520 -12.19 -4.48 -5.21
CA MET A 520 -12.19 -5.91 -4.86
C MET A 520 -13.60 -6.44 -4.66
N LEU A 521 -14.45 -5.69 -3.94
CA LEU A 521 -15.84 -6.04 -3.75
C LEU A 521 -16.63 -6.04 -5.06
N ALA A 522 -16.41 -5.07 -5.95
CA ALA A 522 -17.10 -5.04 -7.25
C ALA A 522 -16.78 -6.29 -8.08
N ALA A 523 -15.49 -6.67 -8.19
CA ALA A 523 -15.07 -7.88 -8.89
C ALA A 523 -15.65 -9.15 -8.24
N LEU A 524 -15.65 -9.20 -6.91
CA LEU A 524 -16.20 -10.30 -6.13
C LEU A 524 -17.71 -10.43 -6.37
N THR A 525 -18.46 -9.33 -6.30
CA THR A 525 -19.91 -9.31 -6.51
C THR A 525 -20.28 -9.79 -7.91
N VAL A 526 -19.55 -9.37 -8.95
CA VAL A 526 -19.72 -9.93 -10.31
C VAL A 526 -19.53 -11.45 -10.30
N ALA A 527 -18.45 -11.95 -9.69
CA ALA A 527 -18.18 -13.39 -9.61
C ALA A 527 -19.29 -14.15 -8.86
N LEU A 528 -19.84 -13.61 -7.77
CA LEU A 528 -20.98 -14.22 -7.06
C LEU A 528 -22.22 -14.33 -7.96
N GLY A 529 -22.51 -13.29 -8.73
CA GLY A 529 -23.59 -13.30 -9.71
C GLY A 529 -23.43 -14.40 -10.76
N GLU A 530 -22.20 -14.60 -11.25
CA GLU A 530 -21.91 -15.65 -12.25
C GLU A 530 -21.93 -17.07 -11.70
N LEU A 531 -21.53 -17.26 -10.44
CA LEU A 531 -21.57 -18.56 -9.77
C LEU A 531 -23.00 -19.01 -9.44
N GLY A 532 -23.94 -18.08 -9.32
CA GLY A 532 -25.36 -18.41 -9.21
C GLY A 532 -25.80 -18.96 -7.85
N ASP A 533 -25.01 -18.82 -6.78
CA ASP A 533 -25.39 -19.28 -5.44
C ASP A 533 -26.48 -18.38 -4.83
N PRO A 534 -27.70 -18.88 -4.56
CA PRO A 534 -28.80 -18.09 -4.02
C PRO A 534 -28.48 -17.39 -2.68
N ALA A 535 -27.57 -17.93 -1.86
CA ALA A 535 -27.17 -17.32 -0.61
C ALA A 535 -26.49 -15.95 -0.79
N ALA A 536 -26.00 -15.66 -1.99
CA ALA A 536 -25.48 -14.34 -2.33
C ALA A 536 -26.57 -13.25 -2.33
N GLY A 537 -27.82 -13.59 -2.63
CA GLY A 537 -28.93 -12.64 -2.61
C GLY A 537 -29.12 -11.98 -1.24
N ASP A 538 -29.07 -12.78 -0.17
CA ASP A 538 -29.20 -12.29 1.22
C ASP A 538 -28.07 -11.33 1.62
N VAL A 539 -26.86 -11.57 1.10
CA VAL A 539 -25.69 -10.73 1.38
C VAL A 539 -25.69 -9.44 0.55
N LEU A 540 -26.18 -9.50 -0.68
CA LEU A 540 -26.09 -8.39 -1.64
C LEU A 540 -27.28 -7.42 -1.58
N LEU A 541 -28.47 -7.88 -1.19
CA LEU A 541 -29.67 -7.04 -1.08
C LEU A 541 -29.46 -5.77 -0.23
N PRO A 542 -28.81 -5.82 0.96
CA PRO A 542 -28.54 -4.61 1.75
C PRO A 542 -27.68 -3.57 1.03
N TYR A 543 -26.92 -3.96 0.00
CA TYR A 543 -26.05 -3.06 -0.76
C TYR A 543 -26.72 -2.41 -1.97
N LEU A 544 -28.01 -2.66 -2.21
CA LEU A 544 -28.75 -2.09 -3.34
C LEU A 544 -28.65 -0.55 -3.40
N ASP A 545 -28.67 0.10 -2.25
CA ASP A 545 -28.60 1.57 -2.12
C ASP A 545 -27.17 2.12 -1.93
N THR A 546 -26.15 1.25 -2.02
CA THR A 546 -24.76 1.66 -1.78
C THR A 546 -24.24 2.48 -2.96
N GLN A 547 -24.03 3.77 -2.74
CA GLN A 547 -23.44 4.69 -3.72
C GLN A 547 -21.97 4.95 -3.38
N VAL A 548 -21.11 4.04 -3.84
CA VAL A 548 -19.66 4.18 -3.73
C VAL A 548 -19.09 4.40 -5.12
N THR A 549 -18.53 5.59 -5.35
CA THR A 549 -18.12 6.08 -6.69
C THR A 549 -16.65 5.81 -7.04
N ASP A 550 -15.85 5.29 -6.11
CA ASP A 550 -14.39 5.22 -6.24
C ASP A 550 -13.88 3.84 -6.68
N VAL A 551 -14.22 3.46 -7.91
CA VAL A 551 -13.73 2.26 -8.61
C VAL A 551 -12.79 2.69 -9.73
N GLY A 552 -11.49 2.70 -9.46
CA GLY A 552 -10.45 2.95 -10.47
C GLY A 552 -10.38 1.92 -11.61
N SER A 553 -9.43 2.10 -12.54
CA SER A 553 -9.35 1.44 -13.86
C SER A 553 -9.29 -0.10 -13.93
N GLU A 554 -9.13 -0.80 -12.81
CA GLU A 554 -8.89 -2.25 -12.78
C GLU A 554 -10.16 -3.10 -12.67
N ALA A 555 -11.24 -2.55 -12.12
CA ALA A 555 -12.54 -3.22 -12.03
C ALA A 555 -13.54 -2.46 -12.90
N PRO A 556 -13.79 -2.85 -14.17
CA PRO A 556 -14.51 -2.02 -15.14
C PRO A 556 -16.01 -1.81 -14.83
N ILE A 557 -16.56 -2.46 -13.79
CA ILE A 557 -17.96 -2.32 -13.39
C ILE A 557 -18.00 -1.73 -11.96
N PRO A 558 -18.71 -0.61 -11.73
CA PRO A 558 -18.81 -0.03 -10.39
C PRO A 558 -19.51 -0.97 -9.41
N LEU A 559 -19.21 -0.85 -8.11
CA LEU A 559 -19.81 -1.73 -7.09
C LEU A 559 -21.34 -1.74 -7.14
N HIS A 560 -21.97 -0.58 -7.32
CA HIS A 560 -23.43 -0.48 -7.46
C HIS A 560 -23.96 -1.29 -8.65
N ASP A 561 -23.34 -1.12 -9.82
CA ASP A 561 -23.69 -1.88 -11.03
C ASP A 561 -23.35 -3.38 -10.88
N ALA A 562 -22.28 -3.72 -10.15
CA ALA A 562 -21.95 -5.11 -9.85
C ALA A 562 -23.03 -5.77 -8.99
N VAL A 563 -23.55 -5.07 -7.97
CA VAL A 563 -24.66 -5.53 -7.12
C VAL A 563 -25.91 -5.75 -7.97
N LEU A 564 -26.28 -4.78 -8.81
CA LEU A 564 -27.45 -4.90 -9.70
C LEU A 564 -27.30 -6.08 -10.66
N PHE A 565 -26.12 -6.21 -11.31
CA PHE A 565 -25.79 -7.35 -12.16
C PHE A 565 -25.97 -8.67 -11.42
N ALA A 566 -25.38 -8.80 -10.23
CA ALA A 566 -25.40 -10.04 -9.47
C ALA A 566 -26.82 -10.41 -9.03
N LEU A 567 -27.61 -9.46 -8.52
CA LEU A 567 -29.00 -9.71 -8.15
C LEU A 567 -29.85 -10.16 -9.35
N GLY A 568 -29.66 -9.54 -10.51
CA GLY A 568 -30.29 -9.95 -11.76
C GLY A 568 -29.85 -11.34 -12.23
N ALA A 569 -28.56 -11.64 -12.16
CA ALA A 569 -28.00 -12.94 -12.55
C ALA A 569 -28.51 -14.08 -11.65
N LEU A 570 -28.60 -13.81 -10.34
CA LEU A 570 -29.13 -14.73 -9.33
C LEU A 570 -30.65 -14.95 -9.42
N GLY A 571 -31.36 -14.06 -10.11
CA GLY A 571 -32.83 -14.09 -10.12
C GLY A 571 -33.45 -13.68 -8.77
N GLU A 572 -32.79 -12.79 -8.02
CA GLU A 572 -33.23 -12.35 -6.68
C GLU A 572 -34.49 -11.47 -6.76
N THR A 573 -35.66 -12.11 -6.74
CA THR A 573 -36.96 -11.46 -6.97
C THR A 573 -37.30 -10.40 -5.92
N ARG A 574 -36.75 -10.47 -4.71
CA ARG A 574 -36.95 -9.44 -3.67
C ARG A 574 -36.42 -8.07 -4.10
N ALA A 575 -35.48 -8.01 -5.05
CA ALA A 575 -34.95 -6.76 -5.58
C ALA A 575 -35.91 -6.06 -6.57
N LEU A 576 -36.81 -6.79 -7.25
CA LEU A 576 -37.59 -6.24 -8.36
C LEU A 576 -38.48 -5.06 -7.95
N ALA A 577 -39.30 -5.23 -6.91
CA ALA A 577 -40.22 -4.18 -6.47
C ALA A 577 -39.49 -2.89 -6.01
N PRO A 578 -38.40 -2.97 -5.19
CA PRO A 578 -37.55 -1.81 -4.91
C PRO A 578 -37.00 -1.12 -6.15
N LEU A 579 -36.53 -1.88 -7.16
CA LEU A 579 -35.98 -1.32 -8.40
C LEU A 579 -37.04 -0.56 -9.20
N VAL A 580 -38.20 -1.18 -9.42
CA VAL A 580 -39.34 -0.59 -10.13
C VAL A 580 -39.76 0.73 -9.44
N ALA A 581 -39.92 0.71 -8.12
CA ALA A 581 -40.32 1.90 -7.36
C ALA A 581 -39.33 3.07 -7.49
N LYS A 582 -38.02 2.79 -7.54
CA LYS A 582 -36.97 3.81 -7.72
C LYS A 582 -36.99 4.43 -9.11
N VAL A 583 -37.26 3.63 -10.14
CA VAL A 583 -37.42 4.13 -11.51
C VAL A 583 -38.67 5.00 -11.62
N GLU A 584 -39.80 4.58 -11.04
CA GLU A 584 -41.04 5.41 -11.02
C GLU A 584 -40.87 6.73 -10.28
N ALA A 585 -40.13 6.71 -9.17
CA ALA A 585 -39.82 7.90 -8.41
C ALA A 585 -38.78 8.82 -9.11
N ASN A 586 -38.35 8.48 -10.35
CA ASN A 586 -37.27 9.13 -11.08
C ASN A 586 -35.97 9.26 -10.27
N GLN A 587 -35.75 8.35 -9.32
CA GLN A 587 -34.50 8.32 -8.55
C GLN A 587 -33.38 7.74 -9.39
N TRP A 588 -33.68 6.69 -10.17
CA TRP A 588 -32.75 6.02 -11.08
C TRP A 588 -33.32 5.99 -12.49
N ALA A 589 -32.45 6.15 -13.49
CA ALA A 589 -32.81 6.07 -14.89
C ALA A 589 -32.15 4.83 -15.52
N PRO A 590 -32.89 3.92 -16.17
CA PRO A 590 -32.32 2.82 -16.96
C PRO A 590 -31.26 3.28 -17.97
N SER A 591 -31.41 4.48 -18.56
CA SER A 591 -30.42 5.07 -19.48
C SER A 591 -29.02 5.30 -18.88
N ASP A 592 -28.92 5.32 -17.56
CA ASP A 592 -27.70 5.67 -16.82
C ASP A 592 -27.03 4.46 -16.17
N SER A 593 -27.65 3.28 -16.17
CA SER A 593 -27.06 2.07 -15.60
C SER A 593 -27.35 0.84 -16.49
N PRO A 594 -26.32 0.28 -17.17
CA PRO A 594 -26.47 -1.00 -17.88
C PRO A 594 -26.90 -2.13 -16.96
N ALA A 595 -26.39 -2.15 -15.73
CA ALA A 595 -26.74 -3.17 -14.77
C ALA A 595 -28.19 -3.09 -14.30
N LEU A 596 -28.76 -1.88 -14.19
CA LEU A 596 -30.18 -1.69 -13.88
C LEU A 596 -31.06 -2.26 -15.00
N CYS A 597 -30.73 -1.98 -16.26
CA CYS A 597 -31.44 -2.54 -17.42
C CYS A 597 -31.39 -4.08 -17.38
N PHE A 598 -30.20 -4.62 -17.19
CA PHE A 598 -29.99 -6.07 -17.07
C PHE A 598 -30.82 -6.67 -15.92
N ALA A 599 -30.74 -6.09 -14.71
CA ALA A 599 -31.46 -6.58 -13.54
C ALA A 599 -32.98 -6.54 -13.73
N LEU A 600 -33.53 -5.43 -14.23
CA LEU A 600 -34.96 -5.31 -14.52
C LEU A 600 -35.42 -6.35 -15.54
N GLY A 601 -34.66 -6.55 -16.62
CA GLY A 601 -34.92 -7.59 -17.62
C GLY A 601 -34.99 -8.97 -16.99
N ARG A 602 -33.92 -9.38 -16.30
CA ARG A 602 -33.80 -10.71 -15.69
C ARG A 602 -34.88 -11.00 -14.65
N LEU A 603 -35.15 -10.04 -13.77
CA LEU A 603 -36.08 -10.25 -12.66
C LEU A 603 -37.54 -10.22 -13.13
N ALA A 604 -37.87 -9.45 -14.18
CA ALA A 604 -39.22 -9.38 -14.73
C ALA A 604 -39.60 -10.58 -15.63
N GLU A 605 -38.63 -11.37 -16.11
CA GLU A 605 -38.89 -12.61 -16.85
C GLU A 605 -39.81 -13.55 -16.04
N GLY A 606 -39.57 -13.67 -14.73
CA GLY A 606 -40.35 -14.50 -13.81
C GLY A 606 -41.54 -13.81 -13.12
N ALA A 607 -41.80 -12.53 -13.42
CA ALA A 607 -42.87 -11.76 -12.78
C ALA A 607 -44.24 -11.98 -13.43
N ASP A 608 -45.30 -11.49 -12.78
CA ASP A 608 -46.65 -11.46 -13.35
C ASP A 608 -46.73 -10.53 -14.58
N ALA A 609 -47.78 -10.70 -15.39
CA ALA A 609 -47.92 -9.99 -16.67
C ALA A 609 -47.99 -8.46 -16.51
N GLU A 610 -48.62 -7.96 -15.45
CA GLU A 610 -48.76 -6.52 -15.20
C GLU A 610 -47.39 -5.92 -14.85
N THR A 611 -46.66 -6.55 -13.92
CA THR A 611 -45.29 -6.15 -13.57
C THR A 611 -44.36 -6.22 -14.79
N ARG A 612 -44.48 -7.26 -15.61
CA ARG A 612 -43.68 -7.41 -16.84
C ARG A 612 -43.95 -6.29 -17.84
N GLU A 613 -45.22 -6.02 -18.13
CA GLU A 613 -45.64 -4.95 -19.06
C GLU A 613 -45.16 -3.58 -18.55
N LYS A 614 -45.25 -3.35 -17.25
CA LYS A 614 -44.74 -2.15 -16.59
C LYS A 614 -43.23 -1.98 -16.79
N VAL A 615 -42.44 -3.03 -16.57
CA VAL A 615 -40.99 -3.00 -16.80
C VAL A 615 -40.66 -2.78 -18.28
N VAL A 616 -41.37 -3.43 -19.19
CA VAL A 616 -41.22 -3.20 -20.64
C VAL A 616 -41.49 -1.74 -20.98
N SER A 617 -42.56 -1.15 -20.44
CA SER A 617 -42.87 0.28 -20.65
C SER A 617 -41.79 1.20 -20.08
N MET A 618 -41.21 0.88 -18.93
CA MET A 618 -40.10 1.65 -18.34
C MET A 618 -38.85 1.60 -19.21
N LEU A 619 -38.49 0.41 -19.69
CA LEU A 619 -37.36 0.22 -20.58
C LEU A 619 -37.60 0.93 -21.91
N ASP A 620 -38.77 0.78 -22.53
CA ASP A 620 -39.08 1.44 -23.81
C ASP A 620 -39.13 2.97 -23.68
N ALA A 621 -39.62 3.51 -22.56
CA ALA A 621 -39.58 4.95 -22.29
C ALA A 621 -38.14 5.50 -22.12
N ASN A 622 -37.20 4.66 -21.70
CA ASN A 622 -35.77 4.99 -21.60
C ASN A 622 -34.98 4.58 -22.84
N ARG A 623 -35.63 3.93 -23.81
CA ARG A 623 -35.02 3.49 -25.05
C ARG A 623 -34.66 4.70 -25.86
N ILE A 624 -33.40 4.79 -26.24
CA ILE A 624 -32.94 5.91 -27.03
C ILE A 624 -33.41 5.69 -28.48
N THR A 625 -34.44 6.44 -28.87
CA THR A 625 -35.12 6.29 -30.15
C THR A 625 -34.24 6.63 -31.36
N ARG A 626 -34.56 6.00 -32.49
CA ARG A 626 -34.04 6.36 -33.82
C ARG A 626 -34.39 7.82 -34.10
N PHE A 627 -33.39 8.64 -34.38
CA PHE A 627 -33.60 10.02 -34.79
C PHE A 627 -33.18 10.18 -36.25
N THR A 628 -33.80 11.14 -36.90
CA THR A 628 -33.55 11.42 -38.30
C THR A 628 -32.34 12.35 -38.38
N TYR A 629 -31.27 11.91 -39.04
CA TYR A 629 -30.09 12.72 -39.31
C TYR A 629 -30.01 13.03 -40.80
N THR A 630 -29.85 14.30 -41.15
CA THR A 630 -29.58 14.71 -42.53
C THR A 630 -28.08 14.91 -42.66
N GLY A 631 -27.43 14.10 -43.51
CA GLY A 631 -26.00 14.19 -43.75
C GLY A 631 -25.58 15.46 -44.48
N VAL A 632 -24.27 15.69 -44.57
CA VAL A 632 -23.67 16.80 -45.34
C VAL A 632 -23.98 16.71 -46.84
N ASP A 633 -24.40 15.52 -47.28
CA ASP A 633 -24.90 15.22 -48.63
C ASP A 633 -26.42 15.43 -48.78
N GLU A 634 -27.05 16.09 -47.79
CA GLU A 634 -28.49 16.37 -47.71
C GLU A 634 -29.39 15.12 -47.71
N GLN A 635 -28.81 13.92 -47.60
CA GLN A 635 -29.60 12.69 -47.50
C GLN A 635 -30.08 12.47 -46.07
N THR A 636 -31.39 12.38 -45.92
CA THR A 636 -32.06 12.02 -44.68
C THR A 636 -31.90 10.52 -44.43
N ARG A 637 -31.20 10.17 -43.35
CA ARG A 637 -31.00 8.79 -42.91
C ARG A 637 -31.69 8.58 -41.57
N GLN A 638 -32.42 7.47 -41.45
CA GLN A 638 -32.85 6.96 -40.16
C GLN A 638 -31.60 6.45 -39.44
N ARG A 639 -31.22 7.08 -38.32
CA ARG A 639 -30.03 6.71 -37.55
C ARG A 639 -30.45 6.23 -36.16
N THR A 640 -29.88 5.11 -35.74
CA THR A 640 -29.80 4.69 -34.34
C THR A 640 -28.65 5.47 -33.69
N ARG A 641 -28.66 5.69 -32.37
CA ARG A 641 -27.46 6.24 -31.68
C ARG A 641 -26.24 5.33 -31.87
N ALA A 642 -26.45 4.05 -32.21
CA ALA A 642 -25.44 3.11 -32.69
C ALA A 642 -24.61 3.67 -33.87
N SER A 643 -25.29 4.24 -34.86
CA SER A 643 -24.66 4.89 -36.02
C SER A 643 -24.04 6.28 -35.75
N LEU A 644 -24.27 6.88 -34.56
CA LEU A 644 -23.49 8.04 -34.09
C LEU A 644 -22.19 7.63 -33.39
N PHE A 645 -22.07 6.39 -32.91
CA PHE A 645 -20.88 5.95 -32.17
C PHE A 645 -19.63 5.84 -33.04
N SER A 646 -19.77 5.75 -34.36
CA SER A 646 -18.63 5.89 -35.28
C SER A 646 -18.10 7.33 -35.38
N GLU A 647 -18.87 8.33 -34.93
CA GLU A 647 -18.62 9.75 -35.22
C GLU A 647 -18.48 10.64 -33.96
N VAL A 648 -19.09 10.30 -32.82
CA VAL A 648 -19.15 11.20 -31.66
C VAL A 648 -18.52 10.58 -30.43
N GLY A 649 -17.29 11.01 -30.17
CA GLY A 649 -16.52 10.56 -29.03
C GLY A 649 -17.20 10.83 -27.67
N GLY A 650 -17.33 9.80 -26.82
CA GLY A 650 -17.57 9.98 -25.38
C GLY A 650 -18.92 9.55 -24.77
N GLN A 651 -19.63 8.55 -25.31
CA GLN A 651 -20.91 8.04 -24.72
C GLN A 651 -20.90 6.53 -24.41
N THR A 652 -19.77 6.02 -23.92
CA THR A 652 -19.55 4.60 -23.56
C THR A 652 -20.61 4.03 -22.60
N ARG A 653 -20.92 4.75 -21.51
CA ARG A 653 -21.90 4.32 -20.50
C ARG A 653 -23.33 4.25 -21.03
N THR A 654 -23.76 5.28 -21.75
CA THR A 654 -25.09 5.31 -22.40
C THR A 654 -25.23 4.20 -23.44
N THR A 655 -24.14 3.88 -24.16
CA THR A 655 -24.11 2.75 -25.10
C THR A 655 -24.31 1.42 -24.38
N ALA A 656 -23.60 1.22 -23.27
CA ALA A 656 -23.74 0.01 -22.47
C ALA A 656 -25.18 -0.12 -21.93
N ALA A 657 -25.77 0.99 -21.46
CA ALA A 657 -27.15 1.02 -20.99
C ALA A 657 -28.13 0.65 -22.09
N GLN A 658 -28.01 1.25 -23.29
CA GLN A 658 -28.84 0.90 -24.44
C GLN A 658 -28.67 -0.58 -24.84
N LEU A 659 -27.44 -1.10 -24.82
CA LEU A 659 -27.18 -2.50 -25.13
C LEU A 659 -27.91 -3.44 -24.15
N MET A 660 -27.77 -3.20 -22.84
CA MET A 660 -28.44 -4.03 -21.82
C MET A 660 -29.95 -3.83 -21.79
N LEU A 661 -30.44 -2.67 -22.22
CA LEU A 661 -31.87 -2.41 -22.43
C LEU A 661 -32.42 -3.27 -23.57
N GLU A 662 -31.71 -3.35 -24.72
CA GLU A 662 -32.13 -4.19 -25.83
C GLU A 662 -32.03 -5.70 -25.50
N ASP A 663 -31.02 -6.12 -24.71
CA ASP A 663 -30.94 -7.47 -24.13
C ASP A 663 -32.18 -7.77 -23.26
N ALA A 664 -32.54 -6.85 -22.35
CA ALA A 664 -33.69 -6.98 -21.50
C ALA A 664 -35.01 -7.07 -22.30
N LEU A 665 -35.23 -6.17 -23.27
CA LEU A 665 -36.42 -6.21 -24.12
C LEU A 665 -36.50 -7.50 -24.95
N THR A 666 -35.36 -8.02 -25.41
CA THR A 666 -35.30 -9.30 -26.13
C THR A 666 -35.77 -10.47 -25.27
N GLY A 667 -35.46 -10.45 -23.97
CA GLY A 667 -35.91 -11.46 -23.01
C GLY A 667 -37.37 -11.31 -22.56
N LEU A 668 -37.89 -10.07 -22.57
CA LEU A 668 -39.24 -9.76 -22.05
C LEU A 668 -40.35 -9.71 -23.10
N THR A 669 -40.01 -9.64 -24.39
CA THR A 669 -40.98 -9.44 -25.48
C THR A 669 -40.94 -10.57 -26.51
N GLU A 670 -41.97 -10.63 -27.35
CA GLU A 670 -42.10 -11.63 -28.43
C GLU A 670 -42.39 -10.96 -29.79
N GLY A 671 -42.33 -11.74 -30.87
CA GLY A 671 -42.70 -11.31 -32.22
C GLY A 671 -41.86 -10.14 -32.74
N ALA A 672 -42.51 -9.17 -33.38
CA ALA A 672 -41.84 -8.06 -34.07
C ALA A 672 -41.00 -7.17 -33.12
N VAL A 673 -41.41 -7.04 -31.86
CA VAL A 673 -40.67 -6.21 -30.88
C VAL A 673 -39.35 -6.88 -30.51
N ARG A 674 -39.37 -8.18 -30.23
CA ARG A 674 -38.17 -8.99 -29.97
C ARG A 674 -37.19 -8.95 -31.14
N GLU A 675 -37.68 -9.16 -32.36
CA GLU A 675 -36.84 -9.13 -33.56
C GLU A 675 -36.23 -7.74 -33.80
N ALA A 676 -36.96 -6.66 -33.50
CA ALA A 676 -36.42 -5.31 -33.57
C ALA A 676 -35.32 -5.06 -32.54
N SER A 677 -35.49 -5.54 -31.30
CA SER A 677 -34.47 -5.45 -30.25
C SER A 677 -33.21 -6.28 -30.56
N LEU A 678 -33.38 -7.50 -31.07
CA LEU A 678 -32.26 -8.33 -31.57
C LEU A 678 -31.49 -7.63 -32.69
N ALA A 679 -32.19 -7.00 -33.64
CA ALA A 679 -31.55 -6.26 -34.73
C ALA A 679 -30.73 -5.07 -34.21
N ASN A 680 -31.28 -4.29 -33.27
CA ASN A 680 -30.56 -3.17 -32.65
C ASN A 680 -29.35 -3.65 -31.84
N MET A 681 -29.49 -4.75 -31.08
CA MET A 681 -28.39 -5.35 -30.33
C MET A 681 -27.28 -5.85 -31.25
N ARG A 682 -27.62 -6.47 -32.38
CA ARG A 682 -26.64 -6.88 -33.41
C ARG A 682 -25.82 -5.69 -33.93
N GLU A 683 -26.49 -4.57 -34.20
CA GLU A 683 -25.83 -3.33 -34.63
C GLU A 683 -24.87 -2.79 -33.55
N LEU A 684 -25.33 -2.71 -32.29
CA LEU A 684 -24.52 -2.23 -31.16
C LEU A 684 -23.30 -3.11 -30.91
N VAL A 685 -23.48 -4.44 -30.81
CA VAL A 685 -22.38 -5.38 -30.59
C VAL A 685 -21.35 -5.28 -31.72
N THR A 686 -21.82 -5.23 -32.97
CA THR A 686 -20.94 -5.08 -34.15
C THR A 686 -20.14 -3.78 -34.08
N GLY A 687 -20.81 -2.65 -33.84
CA GLY A 687 -20.17 -1.34 -33.76
C GLY A 687 -19.15 -1.22 -32.64
N VAL A 688 -19.45 -1.78 -31.45
CA VAL A 688 -18.50 -1.77 -30.32
C VAL A 688 -17.26 -2.59 -30.62
N LEU A 689 -17.41 -3.84 -31.10
CA LEU A 689 -16.27 -4.73 -31.29
C LEU A 689 -15.38 -4.29 -32.48
N GLU A 690 -15.99 -3.82 -33.57
CA GLU A 690 -15.25 -3.29 -34.73
C GLU A 690 -14.58 -1.95 -34.41
N GLY A 691 -15.30 -1.06 -33.70
CA GLY A 691 -14.75 0.21 -33.20
C GLY A 691 -13.53 -0.03 -32.31
N TRP A 692 -13.60 -0.99 -31.38
CA TRP A 692 -12.49 -1.35 -30.52
C TRP A 692 -11.28 -1.90 -31.28
N ALA A 693 -11.52 -2.78 -32.25
CA ALA A 693 -10.47 -3.39 -33.06
C ALA A 693 -9.68 -2.34 -33.87
N SER A 694 -10.35 -1.27 -34.32
CA SER A 694 -9.72 -0.20 -35.08
C SER A 694 -8.77 0.68 -34.23
N ARG A 695 -8.93 0.72 -32.90
CA ARG A 695 -8.13 1.50 -31.92
C ARG A 695 -7.87 2.98 -32.28
N GLN A 696 -8.65 3.57 -33.19
CA GLN A 696 -8.34 4.89 -33.76
C GLN A 696 -8.57 6.06 -32.79
N ASP A 697 -9.29 5.85 -31.69
CA ASP A 697 -9.71 6.92 -30.78
C ASP A 697 -9.35 6.62 -29.31
N ALA A 698 -8.84 7.63 -28.61
CA ALA A 698 -8.45 7.56 -27.20
C ALA A 698 -9.63 7.26 -26.28
N GLN A 699 -10.87 7.54 -26.70
CA GLN A 699 -12.09 7.27 -25.93
C GLN A 699 -12.34 5.78 -25.63
N TRP A 700 -11.79 4.88 -26.45
CA TRP A 700 -11.87 3.43 -26.22
C TRP A 700 -10.86 2.99 -25.17
N ARG A 701 -9.93 3.86 -24.76
CA ARG A 701 -8.93 3.57 -23.75
C ARG A 701 -9.42 4.13 -22.41
N GLY A 702 -9.38 3.29 -21.38
CA GLY A 702 -9.80 3.66 -20.04
C GLY A 702 -11.04 2.92 -19.58
N TYR A 703 -11.46 3.25 -18.35
CA TYR A 703 -12.44 2.50 -17.58
C TYR A 703 -13.76 2.27 -18.32
N GLU A 704 -14.37 3.34 -18.84
CA GLU A 704 -15.71 3.25 -19.42
C GLU A 704 -15.73 2.46 -20.73
N GLY A 705 -14.63 2.50 -21.49
CA GLY A 705 -14.44 1.65 -22.66
C GLY A 705 -14.39 0.17 -22.25
N TYR A 706 -13.60 -0.17 -21.24
CA TYR A 706 -13.51 -1.55 -20.75
C TYR A 706 -14.84 -2.05 -20.17
N ALA A 707 -15.61 -1.16 -19.53
CA ALA A 707 -16.96 -1.43 -19.05
C ALA A 707 -17.89 -1.79 -20.20
N LEU A 708 -17.95 -0.94 -21.24
CA LEU A 708 -18.75 -1.16 -22.44
C LEU A 708 -18.40 -2.49 -23.11
N LEU A 709 -17.10 -2.80 -23.22
CA LEU A 709 -16.63 -4.06 -23.78
C LEU A 709 -17.06 -5.26 -22.93
N ALA A 710 -16.98 -5.18 -21.60
CA ALA A 710 -17.46 -6.23 -20.70
C ALA A 710 -18.97 -6.47 -20.87
N TRP A 711 -19.80 -5.42 -20.91
CA TRP A 711 -21.24 -5.53 -21.17
C TRP A 711 -21.55 -6.11 -22.56
N THR A 712 -20.74 -5.75 -23.56
CA THR A 712 -20.86 -6.30 -24.92
C THR A 712 -20.59 -7.80 -24.96
N LEU A 713 -19.56 -8.26 -24.25
CA LEU A 713 -19.25 -9.68 -24.14
C LEU A 713 -20.32 -10.44 -23.33
N LEU A 714 -20.91 -9.82 -22.31
CA LEU A 714 -22.05 -10.39 -21.58
C LEU A 714 -23.29 -10.57 -22.47
N ALA A 715 -23.64 -9.57 -23.30
CA ALA A 715 -24.71 -9.69 -24.29
C ALA A 715 -24.41 -10.83 -25.28
N LEU A 716 -23.19 -10.89 -25.81
CA LEU A 716 -22.78 -11.92 -26.76
C LEU A 716 -22.79 -13.33 -26.16
N ARG A 717 -22.53 -13.46 -24.86
CA ARG A 717 -22.65 -14.73 -24.11
C ARG A 717 -24.11 -15.21 -24.07
N ARG A 718 -25.04 -14.29 -23.86
CA ARG A 718 -26.50 -14.57 -23.79
C ARG A 718 -27.12 -14.79 -25.16
N HIS A 719 -26.59 -14.10 -26.17
CA HIS A 719 -27.08 -14.10 -27.54
C HIS A 719 -25.98 -14.57 -28.50
N PRO A 720 -25.62 -15.87 -28.47
CA PRO A 720 -24.54 -16.41 -29.28
C PRO A 720 -24.78 -16.30 -30.79
N GLU A 721 -26.03 -16.15 -31.22
CA GLU A 721 -26.45 -15.87 -32.60
C GLU A 721 -25.94 -14.53 -33.16
N LEU A 722 -25.39 -13.66 -32.29
CA LEU A 722 -24.75 -12.42 -32.71
C LEU A 722 -23.30 -12.60 -33.18
N GLY A 723 -22.73 -13.81 -33.06
CA GLY A 723 -21.41 -14.19 -33.57
C GLY A 723 -20.33 -14.32 -32.48
N ARG A 724 -20.26 -15.49 -31.82
CA ARG A 724 -19.28 -15.79 -30.75
C ARG A 724 -17.83 -15.56 -31.16
N GLU A 725 -17.51 -15.80 -32.43
CA GLU A 725 -16.17 -15.61 -33.00
C GLU A 725 -15.66 -14.17 -32.88
N ARG A 726 -16.57 -13.20 -32.75
CA ARG A 726 -16.23 -11.79 -32.54
C ARG A 726 -15.55 -11.53 -31.19
N ALA A 727 -15.63 -12.46 -30.23
CA ALA A 727 -14.92 -12.37 -28.95
C ALA A 727 -13.43 -12.75 -29.04
N ASN A 728 -12.99 -13.46 -30.10
CA ASN A 728 -11.64 -14.00 -30.22
C ASN A 728 -10.50 -12.97 -30.06
N PRO A 729 -10.59 -11.74 -30.62
CA PRO A 729 -9.56 -10.72 -30.42
C PRO A 729 -9.34 -10.31 -28.95
N PHE A 730 -10.30 -10.62 -28.08
CA PHE A 730 -10.31 -10.21 -26.67
C PHE A 730 -9.91 -11.34 -25.71
N VAL A 731 -9.67 -12.56 -26.22
CA VAL A 731 -9.24 -13.71 -25.40
C VAL A 731 -7.86 -13.49 -24.77
N GLY A 732 -7.02 -12.64 -25.36
CA GLY A 732 -5.72 -12.21 -24.84
C GLY A 732 -5.71 -10.79 -24.26
N PHE A 733 -6.88 -10.22 -23.96
CA PHE A 733 -6.97 -8.81 -23.55
C PHE A 733 -6.27 -8.54 -22.20
N SER A 734 -5.76 -7.32 -22.02
CA SER A 734 -5.00 -6.96 -20.81
C SER A 734 -5.89 -6.78 -19.57
N VAL A 735 -7.16 -6.39 -19.75
CA VAL A 735 -8.11 -6.23 -18.65
C VAL A 735 -8.69 -7.62 -18.28
N PRO A 736 -8.48 -8.10 -17.03
CA PRO A 736 -8.82 -9.47 -16.67
C PRO A 736 -10.30 -9.84 -16.83
N LEU A 737 -11.25 -8.96 -16.46
CA LEU A 737 -12.67 -9.26 -16.61
C LEU A 737 -13.07 -9.42 -18.08
N VAL A 738 -12.63 -8.49 -18.94
CA VAL A 738 -12.86 -8.56 -20.39
C VAL A 738 -12.29 -9.85 -20.96
N ARG A 739 -11.04 -10.17 -20.61
CA ARG A 739 -10.37 -11.40 -21.02
C ARG A 739 -11.16 -12.64 -20.62
N HIS A 740 -11.64 -12.67 -19.37
CA HIS A 740 -12.42 -13.77 -18.82
C HIS A 740 -13.75 -13.96 -19.57
N LEU A 741 -14.53 -12.89 -19.72
CA LEU A 741 -15.80 -12.92 -20.45
C LEU A 741 -15.60 -13.34 -21.92
N ALA A 742 -14.56 -12.83 -22.58
CA ALA A 742 -14.23 -13.21 -23.95
C ALA A 742 -13.92 -14.71 -24.07
N LYS A 743 -13.17 -15.27 -23.11
CA LYS A 743 -12.90 -16.72 -23.05
C LYS A 743 -14.18 -17.53 -22.87
N GLN A 744 -15.10 -17.09 -22.01
CA GLN A 744 -16.38 -17.79 -21.84
C GLN A 744 -17.22 -17.76 -23.13
N VAL A 745 -17.33 -16.60 -23.78
CA VAL A 745 -18.05 -16.47 -25.06
C VAL A 745 -17.44 -17.36 -26.14
N ALA A 746 -16.10 -17.38 -26.25
CA ALA A 746 -15.40 -18.15 -27.28
C ALA A 746 -15.47 -19.67 -27.04
N ARG A 747 -15.51 -20.12 -25.77
CA ARG A 747 -15.61 -21.55 -25.40
C ARG A 747 -17.02 -22.10 -25.57
N GLY A 748 -18.03 -21.26 -25.37
CA GLY A 748 -19.42 -21.54 -25.68
C GLY A 748 -20.26 -22.08 -24.54
#